data_AF-A0A936D3B1-F1
#
_entry.id   AF-A0A936D3B1-F1
#
_cell.length_a   1.000
_cell.length_b   1.000
_cell.length_c   1.000
_cell.angle_alpha   90.00
_cell.angle_beta   90.00
_cell.angle_gamma   90.00
#
_symmetry.space_group_name_H-M   'P 1'
#
loop_
_entity.id
_entity.type
_entity.pdbx_description
1 polymer ?
#
loop_
_entity_poly.entity_id
_entity_poly.type
_entity_poly.pdbx_seq_one_letter_code
_entity_poly.pdbx_strand_id
1 'polypeptide(L)'
;MLKPAPNPTSPLMLHASLRRAIALSLTLGAGYVASTGLAGCGDEVANNKDFGSPPDAAIFNPNPNTGGDGYGSGGNNGGPPVCPDDFKACPHTFTYPAGNETSVEVRGDFGGPDTWQAGVPMVKNGAKWEANVKVPFGKPVQFKFFVNGAEWKHDPAQPFVTDANQNTNNTFAGKTCEPFSCEEPGAVAPGVFDWRDSVIYFTFVDRFFDGNAANNCNVAGVSGPIANYQGGDWAGIKQKIEAGYFTDLGVNTLWLTVPLNNTNKFGRGVGGDTRNYSGFHGYWPQIDDPTNPGNLSPETCFGTMQELKDLVAAAHAKGIKILYDYAMVHVHSDSGIFQQRPQWFWPNDNGRGGNCLCGQGCSWDTLPDRERCWFTDYLPHWNYTNAEARNYSVTNAVEWAKQTGIDGFRADAIKHVDISWLTQLRAQIKTEITSKQTPPQRFYMVGETYDFGNRDVLKQYIDPNTKLDGQFDFPLRKNILEAVVMRRYQGMSDLAAFMNGNDYYYGGNAIMSTFIGNHDLPRIIHLAANNRLWGDDQGADGKDRAWQNQPTIPQEREAFERIANAFAVIFTNRGAPLLYYGDEIGLPGAGDPDNRRFMQWTGLDANQTWLRDRTKKLLDIRAKHPATRRGVRSTISADADTWVYSRTTAGDTVYVAINRSDADKTVSGLPGGALDELVTGTTANGPTVTIPAAPDAHLLQEVTRPHPNGPARLVTRARRPFVFRGECVAESDRSMARQGLFGHVAAGHGEGMPSRRALVLLVLLVSLVFVGCSPRPSSPTRARAAVTEITSIPWGFSTQSYFLEGPTGLVAIDTQFLPSEAERMIAIAEARTHKKVELAIVLHANPDKFNGTATFQRHGARVVTSAAVARLIPEVHEKRLRAFYDRYAPDYPKEAPRPEILPEGTKELRAAGLTLKLHEMGAGCSEAHLVVEWEGHAFVGDLVANRAHAWLEIGETPEWHARLDEIASLRPRYVHPGRGTTGGPELLAKQHDYLRAVERAVASEGPKLPRDDAAVDRAKATIVAAYPDYAYPVFLDIGLPAEWERMARTR
;
A
#
# COMPACT_ATOMS: atom_id res chain seq x y z
N MET A 1 -45.86 39.78 -33.09
CA MET A 1 -47.20 39.29 -33.50
C MET A 1 -47.57 38.12 -32.59
N LEU A 2 -48.85 38.08 -32.16
CA LEU A 2 -49.73 36.92 -31.90
C LEU A 2 -49.15 35.66 -31.20
N LYS A 3 -49.54 35.21 -29.99
CA LYS A 3 -50.87 34.80 -29.41
C LYS A 3 -51.48 33.52 -30.04
N PRO A 4 -52.25 32.67 -29.29
CA PRO A 4 -53.03 32.98 -28.06
C PRO A 4 -52.88 32.02 -26.84
N ALA A 5 -53.74 32.21 -25.82
CA ALA A 5 -53.98 31.37 -24.63
C ALA A 5 -55.52 31.09 -24.50
N PRO A 6 -56.09 30.49 -23.42
CA PRO A 6 -56.35 31.27 -22.18
C PRO A 6 -56.48 30.54 -20.80
N ASN A 7 -56.25 31.38 -19.77
CA ASN A 7 -56.69 31.45 -18.35
C ASN A 7 -58.20 31.13 -18.01
N PRO A 8 -58.72 31.25 -16.74
CA PRO A 8 -58.22 31.95 -15.52
C PRO A 8 -58.29 31.22 -14.14
N THR A 9 -57.46 31.56 -13.13
CA THR A 9 -57.65 32.59 -12.05
C THR A 9 -56.42 32.60 -11.08
N SER A 10 -56.07 33.55 -10.18
CA SER A 10 -56.61 34.81 -9.59
C SER A 10 -57.31 34.70 -8.19
N PRO A 11 -57.20 35.68 -7.23
CA PRO A 11 -56.15 36.71 -7.03
C PRO A 11 -55.80 37.19 -5.56
N LEU A 12 -54.68 37.94 -5.39
CA LEU A 12 -54.34 38.93 -4.30
C LEU A 12 -54.10 38.39 -2.84
N MET A 13 -53.34 39.00 -1.92
CA MET A 13 -52.65 40.31 -1.88
C MET A 13 -51.19 40.29 -1.29
N LEU A 14 -50.75 41.26 -0.47
CA LEU A 14 -49.43 41.92 -0.67
C LEU A 14 -48.82 42.69 0.56
N HIS A 15 -47.50 42.97 0.55
CA HIS A 15 -46.70 43.87 1.47
C HIS A 15 -46.57 43.43 2.97
N ALA A 16 -45.69 43.99 3.84
CA ALA A 16 -44.28 44.45 3.71
C ALA A 16 -43.65 44.84 5.09
N SER A 17 -42.38 44.45 5.33
CA SER A 17 -41.32 45.14 6.11
C SER A 17 -41.42 45.51 7.63
N LEU A 18 -40.27 45.29 8.33
CA LEU A 18 -39.57 46.17 9.31
C LEU A 18 -39.65 46.00 10.86
N ARG A 19 -38.55 45.42 11.41
CA ARG A 19 -37.71 45.86 12.58
C ARG A 19 -38.18 45.79 14.07
N ARG A 20 -37.20 45.29 14.89
CA ARG A 20 -36.94 45.49 16.35
C ARG A 20 -37.92 44.83 17.35
N ALA A 21 -37.58 44.61 18.63
CA ALA A 21 -36.32 44.27 19.35
C ALA A 21 -36.64 44.16 20.88
N ILE A 22 -35.72 43.60 21.70
CA ILE A 22 -35.72 43.62 23.19
C ILE A 22 -36.79 42.70 23.85
N ALA A 23 -36.67 42.16 25.08
CA ALA A 23 -35.59 41.45 25.79
C ALA A 23 -36.14 40.85 27.12
N LEU A 24 -35.36 39.98 27.77
CA LEU A 24 -35.32 39.71 29.23
C LEU A 24 -36.59 39.19 29.99
N SER A 25 -36.64 37.85 30.13
CA SER A 25 -36.38 37.10 31.39
C SER A 25 -37.39 37.00 32.58
N LEU A 26 -37.10 35.96 33.40
CA LEU A 26 -37.36 35.77 34.86
C LEU A 26 -38.65 35.07 35.38
N THR A 27 -38.51 33.76 35.65
CA THR A 27 -38.89 33.04 36.92
C THR A 27 -40.39 32.81 37.28
N LEU A 28 -40.81 31.91 38.21
CA LEU A 28 -40.17 30.96 39.17
C LEU A 28 -41.15 29.81 39.58
N GLY A 29 -40.64 28.76 40.26
CA GLY A 29 -41.41 27.74 41.02
C GLY A 29 -41.40 26.34 40.38
N ALA A 30 -40.84 25.25 40.93
CA ALA A 30 -40.85 24.64 42.29
C ALA A 30 -42.15 23.83 42.58
N GLY A 31 -42.12 22.60 43.11
CA GLY A 31 -41.04 21.67 43.49
C GLY A 31 -41.66 20.26 43.70
N TYR A 32 -41.19 19.27 44.46
CA TYR A 32 -39.95 18.82 45.13
C TYR A 32 -40.37 17.54 45.92
N VAL A 33 -39.48 16.57 46.16
CA VAL A 33 -39.51 15.37 47.10
C VAL A 33 -38.79 14.23 46.36
N ALA A 34 -37.54 13.86 46.67
CA ALA A 34 -37.00 13.18 47.88
C ALA A 34 -37.44 11.69 47.98
N SER A 35 -36.64 10.71 48.43
CA SER A 35 -35.44 10.68 49.30
C SER A 35 -34.69 9.33 49.17
N THR A 36 -33.40 9.08 49.47
CA THR A 36 -32.18 9.87 49.85
C THR A 36 -30.96 8.92 49.96
N GLY A 37 -29.74 9.38 49.65
CA GLY A 37 -28.48 8.87 50.24
C GLY A 37 -27.59 7.95 49.37
N LEU A 38 -26.25 7.92 49.52
CA LEU A 38 -25.37 8.51 50.56
C LEU A 38 -23.97 8.89 50.01
N ALA A 39 -23.39 9.98 50.56
CA ALA A 39 -21.96 10.37 50.71
C ALA A 39 -20.95 10.23 49.51
N GLY A 40 -20.05 11.18 49.24
CA GLY A 40 -19.77 12.50 49.85
C GLY A 40 -18.77 13.30 48.97
N CYS A 41 -18.90 14.62 48.85
CA CYS A 41 -18.13 15.64 49.61
C CYS A 41 -16.63 15.73 49.24
N GLY A 42 -16.17 16.87 48.71
CA GLY A 42 -14.75 17.13 48.39
C GLY A 42 -14.55 18.35 47.48
N ASP A 43 -14.33 19.53 48.07
CA ASP A 43 -14.38 20.84 47.41
C ASP A 43 -13.11 21.27 46.64
N GLU A 44 -13.35 22.13 45.65
CA GLU A 44 -12.59 23.31 45.16
C GLU A 44 -11.06 23.54 45.29
N VAL A 45 -10.62 24.47 44.44
CA VAL A 45 -9.39 25.30 44.45
C VAL A 45 -8.09 24.68 43.92
N ALA A 46 -7.55 25.36 42.91
CA ALA A 46 -6.25 25.13 42.32
C ALA A 46 -5.08 25.25 43.30
N ASN A 47 -4.26 24.21 43.38
CA ASN A 47 -2.80 24.29 43.26
C ASN A 47 -2.20 22.88 43.17
N ASN A 48 -1.75 22.45 41.99
CA ASN A 48 -0.74 21.41 41.89
C ASN A 48 0.39 21.86 40.95
N LYS A 49 1.57 22.07 41.52
CA LYS A 49 2.80 22.38 40.80
C LYS A 49 3.70 21.16 40.80
N ASP A 50 3.62 20.35 39.76
CA ASP A 50 4.69 19.41 39.43
C ASP A 50 5.00 19.46 37.93
N PHE A 51 5.80 20.47 37.57
CA PHE A 51 6.43 20.56 36.26
C PHE A 51 7.57 19.54 36.17
N GLY A 52 7.23 18.32 35.74
CA GLY A 52 8.22 17.38 35.23
C GLY A 52 8.99 18.01 34.05
N SER A 53 10.32 17.87 34.05
CA SER A 53 11.16 18.31 32.94
C SER A 53 10.86 17.50 31.66
N PRO A 54 11.10 18.04 30.45
CA PRO A 54 10.83 17.34 29.20
C PRO A 54 11.57 15.99 29.12
N PRO A 55 11.03 15.00 28.37
CA PRO A 55 11.61 13.67 28.27
C PRO A 55 13.02 13.70 27.67
N ASP A 56 13.87 12.80 28.16
CA ASP A 56 15.28 12.73 27.78
C ASP A 56 15.46 12.22 26.34
N ALA A 57 16.26 12.93 25.53
CA ALA A 57 16.61 12.51 24.18
C ALA A 57 17.39 11.18 24.12
N ALA A 58 17.95 10.73 25.25
CA ALA A 58 18.63 9.44 25.38
C ALA A 58 17.71 8.19 25.28
N ILE A 59 16.38 8.36 25.25
CA ILE A 59 15.41 7.24 25.23
C ILE A 59 15.52 6.38 23.94
N PHE A 60 16.13 6.88 22.87
CA PHE A 60 16.23 6.21 21.57
C PHE A 60 17.58 5.48 21.31
N ASN A 61 18.10 4.71 22.27
CA ASN A 61 19.29 3.87 22.03
C ASN A 61 19.33 2.55 22.84
N PRO A 62 18.89 1.41 22.27
CA PRO A 62 18.98 0.09 22.91
C PRO A 62 20.35 -0.57 22.71
N ASN A 63 21.15 -0.65 23.78
CA ASN A 63 22.46 -1.31 23.80
C ASN A 63 22.31 -2.86 23.92
N PRO A 64 23.01 -3.68 23.12
CA PRO A 64 22.77 -5.13 23.08
C PRO A 64 23.65 -5.94 24.07
N ASN A 65 23.06 -6.96 24.72
CA ASN A 65 23.71 -8.27 25.01
C ASN A 65 22.78 -9.25 25.78
N THR A 66 23.04 -10.55 25.61
CA THR A 66 22.41 -11.73 26.27
C THR A 66 20.91 -11.98 26.01
N GLY A 67 20.43 -13.22 25.80
CA GLY A 67 21.18 -14.45 25.51
C GLY A 67 20.49 -15.77 25.90
N GLY A 68 19.66 -16.33 25.00
CA GLY A 68 19.04 -17.67 25.15
C GLY A 68 17.78 -17.73 26.03
N ASP A 69 16.98 -18.82 26.02
CA ASP A 69 16.84 -19.91 25.05
C ASP A 69 15.57 -20.75 25.34
N GLY A 70 15.15 -21.62 24.40
CA GLY A 70 14.26 -22.76 24.66
C GLY A 70 12.75 -22.60 24.41
N TYR A 71 12.30 -22.96 23.20
CA TYR A 71 10.90 -23.38 22.96
C TYR A 71 10.86 -24.80 22.34
N GLY A 72 10.14 -25.71 23.00
CA GLY A 72 9.91 -27.08 22.55
C GLY A 72 8.65 -27.21 21.68
N SER A 73 8.60 -28.27 20.85
CA SER A 73 7.58 -28.47 19.81
C SER A 73 6.31 -29.21 20.27
N GLY A 74 5.14 -28.78 19.80
CA GLY A 74 3.87 -29.50 19.91
C GLY A 74 2.70 -28.76 19.24
N GLY A 75 2.59 -28.86 17.91
CA GLY A 75 1.56 -28.18 17.10
C GLY A 75 0.25 -28.98 16.96
N ASN A 76 -0.61 -28.73 15.96
CA ASN A 76 -0.58 -27.75 14.86
C ASN A 76 -1.99 -27.67 14.21
N ASN A 77 -2.40 -26.71 13.38
CA ASN A 77 -1.67 -25.69 12.61
C ASN A 77 -2.15 -24.25 12.93
N GLY A 78 -2.13 -23.84 14.21
CA GLY A 78 -2.26 -22.42 14.59
C GLY A 78 -0.93 -21.67 14.45
N GLY A 79 -0.32 -21.70 13.26
CA GLY A 79 1.01 -21.15 13.05
C GLY A 79 1.03 -19.61 13.15
N PRO A 80 1.98 -18.99 13.88
CA PRO A 80 2.12 -17.55 13.88
C PRO A 80 2.48 -17.05 12.47
N PRO A 81 2.05 -15.83 12.06
CA PRO A 81 2.29 -15.30 10.74
C PRO A 81 3.78 -15.09 10.49
N VAL A 82 4.33 -16.03 9.73
CA VAL A 82 5.67 -15.98 9.19
C VAL A 82 5.74 -14.87 8.14
N CYS A 83 6.74 -13.99 8.25
CA CYS A 83 6.98 -12.96 7.23
C CYS A 83 7.14 -13.59 5.83
N PRO A 84 6.70 -12.93 4.75
CA PRO A 84 6.87 -13.44 3.39
C PRO A 84 8.33 -13.79 3.10
N ASP A 85 8.58 -14.82 2.29
CA ASP A 85 9.93 -15.34 2.01
C ASP A 85 10.91 -14.26 1.53
N ASP A 86 10.41 -13.21 0.86
CA ASP A 86 11.18 -12.03 0.47
C ASP A 86 11.89 -11.30 1.62
N PHE A 87 11.38 -11.39 2.85
CA PHE A 87 11.86 -10.73 4.06
C PHE A 87 12.44 -11.71 5.09
N LYS A 88 12.51 -13.01 4.76
CA LYS A 88 13.28 -13.96 5.56
C LYS A 88 14.76 -13.84 5.19
N ALA A 89 15.63 -13.95 6.18
CA ALA A 89 17.06 -14.12 5.99
C ALA A 89 17.63 -15.21 6.90
N CYS A 90 18.68 -15.86 6.40
CA CYS A 90 19.38 -16.97 7.04
C CYS A 90 20.78 -16.58 7.49
N PRO A 91 21.27 -17.02 8.66
CA PRO A 91 22.66 -16.85 9.04
C PRO A 91 23.58 -17.67 8.11
N HIS A 92 24.63 -17.06 7.59
CA HIS A 92 25.65 -17.66 6.75
C HIS A 92 27.04 -17.18 7.20
N THR A 93 28.00 -18.10 7.33
CA THR A 93 29.39 -17.76 7.69
C THR A 93 30.23 -17.80 6.42
N PHE A 94 30.61 -16.63 5.91
CA PHE A 94 31.60 -16.55 4.84
C PHE A 94 33.00 -16.77 5.42
N THR A 95 33.84 -17.51 4.69
CA THR A 95 35.21 -17.83 5.12
C THR A 95 36.20 -17.59 3.98
N TYR A 96 37.36 -17.00 4.30
CA TYR A 96 38.48 -16.81 3.36
C TYR A 96 39.78 -17.33 4.02
N PRO A 97 40.65 -18.07 3.33
CA PRO A 97 41.88 -18.63 3.92
C PRO A 97 42.84 -17.53 4.36
N ALA A 98 43.43 -17.63 5.56
CA ALA A 98 44.27 -16.55 6.09
C ALA A 98 45.76 -16.77 5.81
N GLY A 99 46.37 -15.84 5.08
CA GLY A 99 47.80 -15.70 4.91
C GLY A 99 48.30 -14.36 5.46
N ASN A 100 48.97 -13.58 4.60
CA ASN A 100 49.62 -12.32 4.93
C ASN A 100 48.70 -11.09 4.79
N GLU A 101 47.39 -11.28 4.58
CA GLU A 101 46.42 -10.20 4.56
C GLU A 101 46.38 -9.44 5.90
N THR A 102 46.16 -8.14 5.79
CA THR A 102 45.97 -7.20 6.92
C THR A 102 44.50 -6.87 7.15
N SER A 103 43.68 -6.90 6.09
CA SER A 103 42.22 -6.84 6.16
C SER A 103 41.58 -7.66 5.05
N VAL A 104 40.39 -8.20 5.33
CA VAL A 104 39.50 -8.83 4.35
C VAL A 104 38.07 -8.40 4.67
N GLU A 105 37.33 -8.00 3.65
CA GLU A 105 35.88 -7.79 3.69
C GLU A 105 35.19 -8.83 2.80
N VAL A 106 33.95 -9.21 3.13
CA VAL A 106 33.04 -9.87 2.19
C VAL A 106 32.00 -8.88 1.66
N ARG A 107 31.76 -8.90 0.35
CA ARG A 107 30.87 -7.99 -0.38
C ARG A 107 29.95 -8.80 -1.27
N GLY A 108 28.67 -8.45 -1.39
CA GLY A 108 27.70 -9.27 -2.12
C GLY A 108 26.25 -8.81 -2.06
N ASP A 109 25.36 -9.57 -2.70
CA ASP A 109 23.92 -9.28 -2.86
C ASP A 109 23.11 -9.38 -1.56
N PHE A 110 23.74 -9.78 -0.45
CA PHE A 110 23.08 -10.14 0.81
C PHE A 110 22.52 -8.95 1.61
N GLY A 111 22.96 -7.72 1.33
CA GLY A 111 22.43 -6.48 1.91
C GLY A 111 21.99 -5.45 0.86
N GLY A 112 21.72 -5.89 -0.37
CA GLY A 112 21.37 -5.01 -1.49
C GLY A 112 22.59 -4.38 -2.20
N PRO A 113 22.40 -3.29 -2.97
CA PRO A 113 23.48 -2.70 -3.78
C PRO A 113 24.63 -2.11 -2.95
N ASP A 114 24.34 -1.65 -1.73
CA ASP A 114 25.32 -0.92 -0.91
C ASP A 114 26.38 -1.87 -0.30
N THR A 115 26.05 -3.15 -0.08
CA THR A 115 27.01 -4.19 0.37
C THR A 115 28.02 -4.63 -0.70
N TRP A 116 27.94 -4.07 -1.92
CA TRP A 116 29.05 -4.11 -2.89
C TRP A 116 30.01 -2.91 -2.76
N GLN A 117 29.50 -1.75 -2.29
CA GLN A 117 30.27 -0.52 -2.13
C GLN A 117 31.05 -0.47 -0.81
N ALA A 118 30.47 -0.99 0.27
CA ALA A 118 31.13 -1.21 1.56
C ALA A 118 30.83 -2.65 2.05
N GLY A 119 31.88 -3.44 2.30
CA GLY A 119 31.72 -4.83 2.71
C GLY A 119 31.54 -5.02 4.21
N VAL A 120 31.21 -6.26 4.60
CA VAL A 120 31.27 -6.70 5.99
C VAL A 120 32.71 -7.10 6.31
N PRO A 121 33.40 -6.42 7.25
CA PRO A 121 34.76 -6.80 7.64
C PRO A 121 34.79 -8.21 8.25
N MET A 122 35.76 -9.02 7.83
CA MET A 122 35.99 -10.36 8.35
C MET A 122 36.96 -10.32 9.54
N VAL A 123 36.81 -11.26 10.47
CA VAL A 123 37.69 -11.41 11.64
C VAL A 123 38.66 -12.57 11.42
N LYS A 124 39.97 -12.34 11.63
CA LYS A 124 41.01 -13.38 11.51
C LYS A 124 40.96 -14.33 12.72
N ASN A 125 40.58 -15.57 12.47
CA ASN A 125 40.44 -16.64 13.46
C ASN A 125 41.37 -17.81 13.09
N GLY A 126 42.61 -17.76 13.58
CA GLY A 126 43.65 -18.74 13.25
C GLY A 126 43.99 -18.76 11.75
N ALA A 127 43.72 -19.88 11.09
CA ALA A 127 44.05 -20.13 9.68
C ALA A 127 43.00 -19.60 8.68
N LYS A 128 41.96 -18.90 9.14
CA LYS A 128 40.88 -18.34 8.29
C LYS A 128 40.44 -16.96 8.75
N TRP A 129 39.89 -16.19 7.83
CA TRP A 129 39.07 -15.01 8.07
C TRP A 129 37.60 -15.43 8.02
N GLU A 130 36.76 -14.90 8.91
CA GLU A 130 35.35 -15.28 9.03
C GLU A 130 34.44 -14.05 9.15
N ALA A 131 33.28 -14.06 8.48
CA ALA A 131 32.21 -13.08 8.70
C ALA A 131 30.85 -13.79 8.77
N ASN A 132 30.11 -13.52 9.84
CA ASN A 132 28.72 -13.97 9.98
C ASN A 132 27.80 -12.92 9.38
N VAL A 133 27.08 -13.30 8.34
CA VAL A 133 26.26 -12.43 7.50
C VAL A 133 24.87 -13.04 7.36
N LYS A 134 23.83 -12.21 7.37
CA LYS A 134 22.48 -12.66 7.02
C LYS A 134 22.33 -12.66 5.50
N VAL A 135 21.78 -13.73 4.94
CA VAL A 135 21.61 -13.89 3.48
C VAL A 135 20.13 -14.13 3.15
N PRO A 136 19.57 -13.51 2.09
CA PRO A 136 18.16 -13.68 1.72
C PRO A 136 17.72 -15.14 1.59
N PHE A 137 16.57 -15.47 2.18
CA PHE A 137 16.02 -16.83 2.23
C PHE A 137 15.62 -17.31 0.84
N GLY A 138 16.08 -18.52 0.46
CA GLY A 138 15.73 -19.17 -0.81
C GLY A 138 16.24 -18.49 -2.09
N LYS A 139 16.80 -17.28 -2.02
CA LYS A 139 17.31 -16.52 -3.17
C LYS A 139 18.82 -16.73 -3.34
N PRO A 140 19.33 -16.94 -4.58
CA PRO A 140 20.76 -16.97 -4.84
C PRO A 140 21.45 -15.68 -4.39
N VAL A 141 22.71 -15.78 -3.95
CA VAL A 141 23.52 -14.63 -3.52
C VAL A 141 24.86 -14.68 -4.22
N GLN A 142 25.19 -13.60 -4.96
CA GLN A 142 26.55 -13.40 -5.45
C GLN A 142 27.40 -12.68 -4.40
N PHE A 143 28.70 -12.97 -4.39
CA PHE A 143 29.65 -12.31 -3.50
C PHE A 143 31.10 -12.33 -4.04
N LYS A 144 31.96 -11.57 -3.37
CA LYS A 144 33.43 -11.54 -3.51
C LYS A 144 34.07 -11.19 -2.15
N PHE A 145 35.38 -11.39 -2.05
CA PHE A 145 36.21 -10.78 -1.02
C PHE A 145 36.93 -9.54 -1.55
N PHE A 146 37.11 -8.55 -0.68
CA PHE A 146 37.94 -7.36 -0.93
C PHE A 146 39.04 -7.31 0.12
N VAL A 147 40.30 -7.37 -0.34
CA VAL A 147 41.48 -7.70 0.46
C VAL A 147 42.43 -6.51 0.50
N ASN A 148 42.95 -6.19 1.69
CA ASN A 148 43.85 -5.06 1.96
C ASN A 148 43.33 -3.70 1.45
N GLY A 149 42.02 -3.56 1.24
CA GLY A 149 41.40 -2.35 0.68
C GLY A 149 41.67 -2.09 -0.81
N ALA A 150 42.18 -3.08 -1.56
CA ALA A 150 42.54 -2.89 -2.98
C ALA A 150 42.30 -4.11 -3.89
N GLU A 151 42.47 -5.35 -3.40
CA GLU A 151 42.41 -6.56 -4.23
C GLU A 151 41.03 -7.23 -4.17
N TRP A 152 40.38 -7.43 -5.31
CA TRP A 152 39.21 -8.30 -5.40
C TRP A 152 39.62 -9.75 -5.56
N LYS A 153 39.12 -10.64 -4.69
CA LYS A 153 39.38 -12.09 -4.72
C LYS A 153 38.10 -12.90 -4.62
N HIS A 154 38.20 -14.12 -5.13
CA HIS A 154 37.13 -15.12 -5.14
C HIS A 154 37.44 -16.24 -4.15
N ASP A 155 36.40 -16.92 -3.68
CA ASP A 155 36.53 -18.26 -3.11
C ASP A 155 36.73 -19.27 -4.24
N PRO A 156 37.87 -19.98 -4.35
CA PRO A 156 38.06 -21.02 -5.36
C PRO A 156 37.23 -22.30 -5.09
N ALA A 157 36.62 -22.44 -3.90
CA ALA A 157 35.77 -23.58 -3.55
C ALA A 157 34.28 -23.36 -3.86
N GLN A 158 33.88 -22.17 -4.34
CA GLN A 158 32.48 -21.82 -4.61
C GLN A 158 32.22 -21.63 -6.11
N PRO A 159 31.00 -21.93 -6.60
CA PRO A 159 30.62 -21.66 -7.99
C PRO A 159 30.81 -20.21 -8.40
N PHE A 160 30.97 -19.99 -9.70
CA PHE A 160 31.12 -18.67 -10.32
C PHE A 160 29.90 -18.34 -11.19
N VAL A 161 29.58 -17.06 -11.27
CA VAL A 161 28.67 -16.48 -12.27
C VAL A 161 29.29 -15.21 -12.82
N THR A 162 29.03 -14.90 -14.09
CA THR A 162 29.42 -13.62 -14.69
C THR A 162 28.17 -12.76 -14.83
N ASP A 163 28.20 -11.56 -14.25
CA ASP A 163 27.07 -10.62 -14.30
C ASP A 163 26.95 -9.89 -15.66
N ALA A 164 25.89 -9.09 -15.82
CA ALA A 164 25.63 -8.33 -17.05
C ALA A 164 26.70 -7.26 -17.36
N ASN A 165 27.54 -6.89 -16.39
CA ASN A 165 28.67 -5.97 -16.54
C ASN A 165 30.00 -6.72 -16.76
N GLN A 166 29.93 -8.02 -17.05
CA GLN A 166 31.07 -8.94 -17.22
C GLN A 166 31.92 -9.19 -15.96
N ASN A 167 31.44 -8.84 -14.76
CA ASN A 167 32.14 -9.22 -13.53
C ASN A 167 31.89 -10.71 -13.22
N THR A 168 32.94 -11.51 -13.20
CA THR A 168 32.86 -12.84 -12.57
C THR A 168 32.82 -12.68 -11.06
N ASN A 169 31.75 -13.14 -10.41
CA ASN A 169 31.50 -13.17 -8.97
C ASN A 169 31.42 -14.63 -8.49
N ASN A 170 31.61 -14.90 -7.20
CA ASN A 170 31.16 -16.18 -6.63
C ASN A 170 29.64 -16.15 -6.47
N THR A 171 29.01 -17.33 -6.42
CA THR A 171 27.59 -17.48 -6.14
C THR A 171 27.30 -18.81 -5.43
N PHE A 172 26.27 -18.84 -4.59
CA PHE A 172 25.70 -20.07 -4.06
C PHE A 172 24.18 -20.10 -4.24
N ALA A 173 23.63 -21.31 -4.37
CA ALA A 173 22.19 -21.53 -4.49
C ALA A 173 21.46 -21.07 -3.22
N GLY A 174 20.25 -20.52 -3.37
CA GLY A 174 19.57 -19.81 -2.30
C GLY A 174 19.34 -20.65 -1.04
N LYS A 175 19.73 -20.08 0.11
CA LYS A 175 19.73 -20.78 1.39
C LYS A 175 18.38 -20.64 2.09
N THR A 176 17.73 -21.76 2.41
CA THR A 176 16.67 -21.82 3.41
C THR A 176 17.23 -22.27 4.77
N CYS A 177 16.51 -22.01 5.85
CA CYS A 177 16.95 -22.30 7.21
C CYS A 177 15.76 -22.29 8.19
N GLU A 178 15.93 -22.99 9.31
CA GLU A 178 15.12 -22.81 10.52
C GLU A 178 16.03 -22.75 11.75
N PRO A 179 15.85 -21.78 12.68
CA PRO A 179 15.00 -20.60 12.52
C PRO A 179 15.58 -19.62 11.48
N PHE A 180 14.73 -19.10 10.60
CA PHE A 180 15.04 -17.89 9.84
C PHE A 180 14.83 -16.65 10.72
N SER A 181 15.44 -15.52 10.35
CA SER A 181 15.09 -14.22 10.93
C SER A 181 14.29 -13.41 9.93
N CYS A 182 13.15 -12.83 10.35
CA CYS A 182 12.48 -11.80 9.57
C CYS A 182 13.31 -10.50 9.62
N GLU A 183 13.70 -10.00 8.46
CA GLU A 183 14.27 -8.67 8.31
C GLU A 183 13.12 -7.67 8.17
N GLU A 184 12.60 -7.24 9.33
CA GLU A 184 12.12 -5.87 9.42
C GLU A 184 13.25 -4.93 8.95
N PRO A 185 12.95 -3.87 8.17
CA PRO A 185 13.96 -2.91 7.75
C PRO A 185 14.67 -2.40 9.00
N GLY A 186 16.00 -2.41 9.00
CA GLY A 186 16.80 -2.30 10.23
C GLY A 186 16.53 -1.05 11.07
N ALA A 187 17.08 -1.02 12.28
CA ALA A 187 17.21 0.23 13.02
C ALA A 187 17.99 1.23 12.13
N VAL A 188 17.42 2.41 11.89
CA VAL A 188 18.09 3.45 11.12
C VAL A 188 19.35 3.91 11.86
N ALA A 189 20.34 4.43 11.12
CA ALA A 189 21.57 4.92 11.73
C ALA A 189 21.27 6.03 12.77
N PRO A 190 22.01 6.10 13.90
CA PRO A 190 21.81 7.15 14.89
C PRO A 190 21.83 8.56 14.27
N GLY A 191 20.80 9.36 14.56
CA GLY A 191 20.62 10.68 13.95
C GLY A 191 19.90 10.69 12.59
N VAL A 192 19.40 9.56 12.10
CA VAL A 192 18.46 9.49 10.97
C VAL A 192 17.03 9.38 11.49
N PHE A 193 16.09 10.12 10.89
CA PHE A 193 14.66 9.99 11.20
C PHE A 193 14.06 8.75 10.53
N ASP A 194 13.44 7.87 11.32
CA ASP A 194 12.71 6.70 10.81
C ASP A 194 11.25 7.10 10.54
N TRP A 195 10.86 7.17 9.27
CA TRP A 195 9.50 7.55 8.87
C TRP A 195 8.40 6.57 9.33
N ARG A 196 8.75 5.39 9.86
CA ARG A 196 7.80 4.49 10.55
C ARG A 196 7.39 5.02 11.94
N ASP A 197 8.16 5.92 12.53
CA ASP A 197 7.80 6.67 13.74
C ASP A 197 6.95 7.91 13.45
N SER A 198 6.72 8.25 12.16
CA SER A 198 5.94 9.42 11.77
C SER A 198 4.48 9.32 12.21
N VAL A 199 3.94 10.46 12.63
CA VAL A 199 2.52 10.77 12.86
C VAL A 199 2.26 12.08 12.12
N ILE A 200 1.59 11.97 10.97
CA ILE A 200 1.35 13.08 10.04
C ILE A 200 0.09 13.83 10.49
N TYR A 201 0.16 15.14 10.56
CA TYR A 201 -1.00 16.01 10.78
C TYR A 201 -1.17 16.94 9.57
N PHE A 202 -2.26 16.81 8.83
CA PHE A 202 -2.52 17.70 7.69
C PHE A 202 -3.09 19.03 8.17
N THR A 203 -2.25 20.06 8.09
CA THR A 203 -2.51 21.43 8.52
C THR A 203 -2.95 22.24 7.30
N PHE A 204 -4.27 22.37 7.11
CA PHE A 204 -4.81 23.13 5.99
C PHE A 204 -4.62 24.63 6.26
N VAL A 205 -3.68 25.27 5.56
CA VAL A 205 -3.07 26.55 5.99
C VAL A 205 -4.12 27.63 6.22
N ASP A 206 -4.91 27.96 5.19
CA ASP A 206 -5.99 28.97 5.19
C ASP A 206 -7.05 28.81 6.31
N ARG A 207 -7.14 27.63 6.93
CA ARG A 207 -8.22 27.22 7.83
C ARG A 207 -7.73 26.83 9.23
N PHE A 208 -6.41 26.93 9.49
CA PHE A 208 -5.85 26.47 10.76
C PHE A 208 -5.77 27.57 11.83
N PHE A 209 -5.06 28.67 11.56
CA PHE A 209 -4.97 29.80 12.48
C PHE A 209 -4.47 31.06 11.77
N ASP A 210 -5.16 32.19 11.98
CA ASP A 210 -4.70 33.54 11.62
C ASP A 210 -3.68 33.97 12.69
N GLY A 211 -2.44 34.18 12.24
CA GLY A 211 -1.35 34.74 13.02
C GLY A 211 -0.81 36.06 12.48
N ASN A 212 -1.16 36.44 11.24
CA ASN A 212 -0.71 37.65 10.56
C ASN A 212 -1.80 38.24 9.65
N ALA A 213 -2.94 38.65 10.22
CA ALA A 213 -4.07 39.30 9.55
C ALA A 213 -3.78 40.48 8.57
N ALA A 214 -2.53 40.95 8.46
CA ALA A 214 -2.07 41.88 7.43
C ALA A 214 -1.86 41.24 6.05
N ASN A 215 -1.76 39.91 5.94
CA ASN A 215 -1.70 39.18 4.66
C ASN A 215 -3.08 38.65 4.19
N ASN A 216 -4.14 38.81 5.00
CA ASN A 216 -5.46 38.23 4.74
C ASN A 216 -6.06 38.64 3.39
N CYS A 217 -6.25 37.67 2.52
CA CYS A 217 -6.78 37.85 1.17
C CYS A 217 -8.31 37.74 1.09
N ASN A 218 -8.88 38.32 0.03
CA ASN A 218 -10.27 38.09 -0.38
C ASN A 218 -10.38 38.24 -1.91
N VAL A 219 -10.57 37.12 -2.61
CA VAL A 219 -10.83 37.13 -4.07
C VAL A 219 -12.28 37.57 -4.32
N ALA A 220 -12.48 38.51 -5.25
CA ALA A 220 -13.80 38.97 -5.65
C ALA A 220 -14.48 37.97 -6.61
N GLY A 221 -15.81 37.86 -6.55
CA GLY A 221 -16.60 37.03 -7.48
C GLY A 221 -16.78 35.55 -7.10
N VAL A 222 -16.19 35.11 -5.99
CA VAL A 222 -16.48 33.79 -5.39
C VAL A 222 -17.92 33.68 -4.88
N SER A 223 -18.46 32.47 -4.79
CA SER A 223 -19.87 32.25 -4.40
C SER A 223 -20.16 32.39 -2.89
N GLY A 224 -19.15 32.54 -2.05
CA GLY A 224 -19.32 32.85 -0.63
C GLY A 224 -18.03 32.65 0.21
N PRO A 225 -18.02 33.08 1.48
CA PRO A 225 -16.81 33.05 2.33
C PRO A 225 -16.21 31.65 2.55
N ILE A 226 -17.01 30.58 2.45
CA ILE A 226 -16.51 29.21 2.58
C ILE A 226 -15.60 28.77 1.41
N ALA A 227 -15.70 29.45 0.26
CA ALA A 227 -14.90 29.23 -0.93
C ALA A 227 -13.86 30.35 -1.20
N ASN A 228 -13.73 31.30 -0.27
CA ASN A 228 -12.65 32.29 -0.28
C ASN A 228 -11.52 31.88 0.67
N TYR A 229 -10.42 32.62 0.63
CA TYR A 229 -9.47 32.66 1.75
C TYR A 229 -10.18 33.08 3.04
N GLN A 230 -9.73 32.54 4.18
CA GLN A 230 -10.22 32.84 5.54
C GLN A 230 -9.11 33.35 6.48
N GLY A 231 -7.86 33.43 6.00
CA GLY A 231 -6.78 34.13 6.70
C GLY A 231 -5.92 33.25 7.60
N GLY A 232 -5.98 31.93 7.47
CA GLY A 232 -5.01 31.05 8.11
C GLY A 232 -3.65 31.09 7.39
N ASP A 233 -2.56 31.20 8.14
CA ASP A 233 -1.25 31.55 7.58
C ASP A 233 -0.06 30.82 8.25
N TRP A 234 1.15 30.99 7.69
CA TRP A 234 2.36 30.33 8.19
C TRP A 234 2.85 30.85 9.55
N ALA A 235 2.67 32.14 9.86
CA ALA A 235 2.96 32.68 11.18
C ALA A 235 1.99 32.11 12.24
N GLY A 236 0.73 31.87 11.87
CA GLY A 236 -0.26 31.21 12.71
C GLY A 236 0.10 29.76 13.01
N ILE A 237 0.54 28.98 12.01
CA ILE A 237 1.03 27.61 12.23
C ILE A 237 2.30 27.62 13.10
N LYS A 238 3.25 28.54 12.85
CA LYS A 238 4.46 28.74 13.66
C LYS A 238 4.11 28.99 15.14
N GLN A 239 3.13 29.84 15.43
CA GLN A 239 2.68 30.08 16.81
C GLN A 239 2.16 28.80 17.49
N LYS A 240 1.48 27.90 16.77
CA LYS A 240 1.00 26.61 17.32
C LYS A 240 2.12 25.58 17.53
N ILE A 241 3.15 25.60 16.67
CA ILE A 241 4.40 24.83 16.86
C ILE A 241 5.13 25.31 18.12
N GLU A 242 5.33 26.63 18.25
CA GLU A 242 6.02 27.25 19.39
C GLU A 242 5.28 27.00 20.71
N ALA A 243 3.94 27.15 20.71
CA ALA A 243 3.07 26.80 21.83
C ALA A 243 2.98 25.30 22.15
N GLY A 244 3.53 24.42 21.29
CA GLY A 244 3.65 22.98 21.56
C GLY A 244 2.41 22.14 21.21
N TYR A 245 1.42 22.68 20.50
CA TYR A 245 0.15 21.98 20.21
C TYR A 245 0.37 20.58 19.62
N PHE A 246 1.22 20.50 18.59
CA PHE A 246 1.50 19.26 17.87
C PHE A 246 2.28 18.25 18.74
N THR A 247 3.32 18.69 19.43
CA THR A 247 4.09 17.84 20.36
C THR A 247 3.24 17.33 21.51
N ASP A 248 2.32 18.15 22.02
CA ASP A 248 1.39 17.77 23.08
C ASP A 248 0.34 16.76 22.62
N LEU A 249 -0.01 16.73 21.33
CA LEU A 249 -0.90 15.74 20.75
C LEU A 249 -0.17 14.42 20.42
N GLY A 250 1.16 14.44 20.32
CA GLY A 250 1.98 13.31 19.86
C GLY A 250 2.28 13.33 18.35
N VAL A 251 2.06 14.47 17.68
CA VAL A 251 2.39 14.69 16.27
C VAL A 251 3.86 15.06 16.12
N ASN A 252 4.53 14.45 15.14
CA ASN A 252 5.94 14.73 14.80
C ASN A 252 6.17 15.00 13.30
N THR A 253 5.12 15.04 12.48
CA THR A 253 5.18 15.46 11.07
C THR A 253 3.97 16.34 10.74
N LEU A 254 4.17 17.51 10.12
CA LEU A 254 3.09 18.28 9.50
C LEU A 254 3.13 18.09 7.98
N TRP A 255 1.97 17.86 7.39
CA TRP A 255 1.73 18.11 5.97
C TRP A 255 1.07 19.49 5.87
N LEU A 256 1.61 20.37 5.02
CA LEU A 256 1.06 21.69 4.74
C LEU A 256 0.43 21.73 3.34
N THR A 257 -0.64 22.50 3.17
CA THR A 257 -1.24 22.84 1.84
C THR A 257 -0.18 23.37 0.87
N VAL A 258 -0.42 23.22 -0.44
CA VAL A 258 0.51 23.62 -1.51
C VAL A 258 0.97 25.08 -1.27
N PRO A 259 2.28 25.35 -1.10
CA PRO A 259 2.78 26.67 -0.70
C PRO A 259 3.10 27.60 -1.88
N LEU A 260 2.87 27.14 -3.11
CA LEU A 260 3.05 27.91 -4.35
C LEU A 260 1.95 28.98 -4.45
N ASN A 261 2.30 30.15 -4.97
CA ASN A 261 1.35 31.23 -5.26
C ASN A 261 0.22 30.77 -6.20
N ASN A 262 -1.04 31.12 -5.91
CA ASN A 262 -2.19 30.80 -6.75
C ASN A 262 -2.67 32.00 -7.56
N THR A 263 -3.58 31.77 -8.51
CA THR A 263 -4.29 32.87 -9.16
C THR A 263 -5.19 33.63 -8.17
N ASN A 264 -5.17 34.96 -8.25
CA ASN A 264 -6.10 35.84 -7.54
C ASN A 264 -7.43 36.04 -8.29
N LYS A 265 -7.78 35.13 -9.20
CA LYS A 265 -9.08 35.06 -9.88
C LYS A 265 -9.93 33.94 -9.29
N PHE A 266 -11.24 34.04 -9.51
CA PHE A 266 -12.15 32.94 -9.21
C PHE A 266 -12.21 31.93 -10.37
N GLY A 267 -12.32 30.65 -10.03
CA GLY A 267 -12.53 29.54 -10.95
C GLY A 267 -13.83 28.81 -10.64
N ARG A 268 -14.46 28.19 -11.64
CA ARG A 268 -15.71 27.43 -11.46
C ARG A 268 -15.42 26.01 -10.94
N GLY A 269 -16.18 25.55 -9.96
CA GLY A 269 -16.00 24.22 -9.35
C GLY A 269 -16.12 23.04 -10.34
N VAL A 270 -15.31 22.00 -10.11
CA VAL A 270 -15.23 20.78 -10.94
C VAL A 270 -16.45 19.87 -10.72
N GLY A 271 -16.77 19.03 -11.70
CA GLY A 271 -17.80 17.98 -11.58
C GLY A 271 -19.24 18.46 -11.79
N GLY A 272 -19.43 19.57 -12.51
CA GLY A 272 -20.75 20.14 -12.80
C GLY A 272 -21.24 21.17 -11.78
N ASP A 273 -20.47 21.42 -10.71
CA ASP A 273 -20.74 22.53 -9.79
C ASP A 273 -20.87 23.87 -10.55
N THR A 274 -21.75 24.74 -10.09
CA THR A 274 -22.04 26.06 -10.70
C THR A 274 -21.37 27.21 -9.96
N ARG A 275 -20.70 26.91 -8.84
CA ARG A 275 -20.15 27.90 -7.91
C ARG A 275 -18.72 28.30 -8.26
N ASN A 276 -18.36 29.51 -7.83
CA ASN A 276 -17.05 30.12 -8.00
C ASN A 276 -16.24 29.99 -6.70
N TYR A 277 -15.00 29.53 -6.84
CA TYR A 277 -14.04 29.30 -5.76
C TYR A 277 -12.80 30.19 -5.99
N SER A 278 -11.97 30.34 -4.96
CA SER A 278 -10.62 30.93 -5.04
C SER A 278 -9.56 29.85 -4.85
N GLY A 279 -8.30 30.16 -5.17
CA GLY A 279 -7.15 29.26 -4.96
C GLY A 279 -6.75 28.98 -3.51
N PHE A 280 -7.61 29.25 -2.50
CA PHE A 280 -7.32 29.11 -1.07
C PHE A 280 -6.84 27.70 -0.63
N HIS A 281 -7.07 26.70 -1.48
CA HIS A 281 -6.68 25.30 -1.30
C HIS A 281 -5.34 24.94 -1.96
N GLY A 282 -4.63 25.89 -2.59
CA GLY A 282 -3.28 25.71 -3.14
C GLY A 282 -3.15 24.97 -4.48
N TYR A 283 -4.21 24.33 -4.97
CA TYR A 283 -4.17 23.51 -6.20
C TYR A 283 -4.34 24.29 -7.52
N TRP A 284 -4.28 25.63 -7.51
CA TRP A 284 -4.31 26.46 -8.73
C TRP A 284 -2.99 27.25 -8.90
N PRO A 285 -1.82 26.58 -8.91
CA PRO A 285 -0.52 27.26 -8.83
C PRO A 285 -0.23 28.10 -10.07
N GLN A 286 0.34 29.28 -9.82
CA GLN A 286 0.78 30.28 -10.79
C GLN A 286 2.31 30.38 -10.71
N ILE A 287 2.97 30.11 -11.84
CA ILE A 287 4.43 30.04 -12.00
C ILE A 287 4.78 30.90 -13.21
N ASP A 288 5.28 32.11 -12.95
CA ASP A 288 5.35 33.14 -14.01
C ASP A 288 6.72 33.22 -14.72
N ASP A 289 7.76 32.57 -14.19
CA ASP A 289 9.10 32.51 -14.78
C ASP A 289 9.39 31.16 -15.47
N PRO A 290 9.18 31.03 -16.79
CA PRO A 290 9.49 29.81 -17.56
C PRO A 290 11.00 29.58 -17.77
N THR A 291 11.86 30.47 -17.29
CA THR A 291 13.32 30.44 -17.55
C THR A 291 14.14 29.95 -16.37
N ASN A 292 13.67 30.18 -15.14
CA ASN A 292 14.36 29.80 -13.92
C ASN A 292 13.45 29.02 -12.96
N PRO A 293 13.53 27.68 -12.91
CA PRO A 293 12.76 26.87 -11.96
C PRO A 293 13.13 27.12 -10.49
N GLY A 294 14.22 27.83 -10.19
CA GLY A 294 14.58 28.27 -8.83
C GLY A 294 13.98 29.62 -8.41
N ASN A 295 13.21 30.30 -9.28
CA ASN A 295 12.55 31.57 -8.97
C ASN A 295 11.20 31.31 -8.28
N LEU A 296 11.26 30.90 -7.01
CA LEU A 296 10.09 30.41 -6.26
C LEU A 296 9.15 31.54 -5.82
N SER A 297 7.87 31.43 -6.15
CA SER A 297 6.81 32.34 -5.72
C SER A 297 5.93 31.69 -4.64
N PRO A 298 6.01 32.12 -3.36
CA PRO A 298 5.15 31.64 -2.28
C PRO A 298 3.74 32.22 -2.37
N GLU A 299 2.76 31.52 -1.82
CA GLU A 299 1.41 32.05 -1.64
C GLU A 299 1.40 33.27 -0.71
N THR A 300 1.25 34.44 -1.33
CA THR A 300 1.19 35.75 -0.66
C THR A 300 0.12 35.82 0.43
N CYS A 301 -0.98 35.08 0.27
CA CYS A 301 -2.07 34.99 1.25
C CYS A 301 -1.73 34.11 2.47
N PHE A 302 -0.66 33.30 2.42
CA PHE A 302 -0.14 32.53 3.56
C PHE A 302 1.11 33.19 4.17
N GLY A 303 1.73 34.14 3.46
CA GLY A 303 2.83 34.97 3.93
C GLY A 303 4.03 35.02 2.99
N THR A 304 5.18 35.38 3.54
CA THR A 304 6.43 35.49 2.80
C THR A 304 7.22 34.18 2.77
N MET A 305 8.14 34.07 1.79
CA MET A 305 9.16 33.02 1.74
C MET A 305 10.04 32.96 3.00
N GLN A 306 10.14 34.04 3.79
CA GLN A 306 10.83 34.01 5.07
C GLN A 306 9.95 33.42 6.19
N GLU A 307 8.68 33.80 6.29
CA GLU A 307 7.74 33.21 7.26
C GLU A 307 7.60 31.69 7.08
N LEU A 308 7.62 31.21 5.83
CA LEU A 308 7.65 29.78 5.51
C LEU A 308 8.92 29.08 6.02
N LYS A 309 10.10 29.70 5.88
CA LYS A 309 11.37 29.16 6.41
C LYS A 309 11.42 29.20 7.93
N ASP A 310 10.89 30.26 8.52
CA ASP A 310 10.71 30.42 9.97
C ASP A 310 9.80 29.33 10.55
N LEU A 311 8.72 28.95 9.85
CA LEU A 311 7.85 27.81 10.21
C LEU A 311 8.64 26.50 10.18
N VAL A 312 9.35 26.19 9.09
CA VAL A 312 10.15 24.97 8.97
C VAL A 312 11.23 24.90 10.06
N ALA A 313 11.93 26.01 10.32
CA ALA A 313 12.92 26.09 11.39
C ALA A 313 12.32 25.89 12.79
N ALA A 314 11.14 26.46 13.07
CA ALA A 314 10.42 26.24 14.33
C ALA A 314 9.95 24.78 14.48
N ALA A 315 9.51 24.14 13.39
CA ALA A 315 9.15 22.72 13.38
C ALA A 315 10.36 21.85 13.70
N HIS A 316 11.47 22.04 12.99
CA HIS A 316 12.73 21.32 13.20
C HIS A 316 13.26 21.50 14.63
N ALA A 317 13.16 22.70 15.20
CA ALA A 317 13.54 22.98 16.59
C ALA A 317 12.67 22.25 17.64
N LYS A 318 11.48 21.78 17.26
CA LYS A 318 10.59 20.92 18.07
C LYS A 318 10.71 19.42 17.72
N GLY A 319 11.60 19.05 16.80
CA GLY A 319 11.71 17.68 16.27
C GLY A 319 10.60 17.29 15.28
N ILE A 320 9.81 18.25 14.80
CA ILE A 320 8.70 18.06 13.87
C ILE A 320 9.21 18.15 12.43
N LYS A 321 8.82 17.19 11.59
CA LYS A 321 9.13 17.12 10.16
C LYS A 321 8.09 17.86 9.32
N ILE A 322 8.50 18.41 8.17
CA ILE A 322 7.58 19.10 7.25
C ILE A 322 7.49 18.36 5.91
N LEU A 323 6.26 18.09 5.48
CA LEU A 323 5.88 17.71 4.13
C LEU A 323 5.14 18.87 3.47
N TYR A 324 5.50 19.22 2.24
CA TYR A 324 4.64 20.07 1.41
C TYR A 324 3.74 19.21 0.55
N ASP A 325 2.51 19.66 0.37
CA ASP A 325 1.72 19.30 -0.81
C ASP A 325 2.38 19.87 -2.07
N TYR A 326 2.39 19.10 -3.16
CA TYR A 326 2.99 19.53 -4.41
C TYR A 326 2.10 19.15 -5.60
N ALA A 327 1.39 20.15 -6.12
CA ALA A 327 0.55 20.06 -7.30
C ALA A 327 1.39 20.02 -8.59
N MET A 328 1.83 18.83 -9.01
CA MET A 328 2.58 18.65 -10.26
C MET A 328 1.70 18.33 -11.48
N VAL A 329 0.41 18.05 -11.31
CA VAL A 329 -0.46 17.64 -12.44
C VAL A 329 -0.68 18.78 -13.42
N HIS A 330 -0.91 20.00 -12.92
CA HIS A 330 -1.31 21.17 -13.70
C HIS A 330 -0.76 22.48 -13.14
N VAL A 331 -0.92 23.56 -13.89
CA VAL A 331 -0.86 24.96 -13.40
C VAL A 331 -2.20 25.66 -13.67
N HIS A 332 -2.42 26.87 -13.17
CA HIS A 332 -3.54 27.70 -13.61
C HIS A 332 -3.31 28.25 -15.03
N SER A 333 -4.36 28.49 -15.82
CA SER A 333 -4.25 29.02 -17.19
C SER A 333 -3.70 30.46 -17.28
N ASP A 334 -3.72 31.20 -16.16
CA ASP A 334 -3.04 32.49 -16.02
C ASP A 334 -1.51 32.39 -15.85
N SER A 335 -1.01 31.21 -15.52
CA SER A 335 0.39 30.96 -15.20
C SER A 335 1.31 31.35 -16.36
N GLY A 336 2.26 32.25 -16.11
CA GLY A 336 3.15 32.79 -17.15
C GLY A 336 3.94 31.70 -17.88
N ILE A 337 4.22 30.57 -17.24
CA ILE A 337 4.82 29.40 -17.88
C ILE A 337 3.90 28.74 -18.92
N PHE A 338 2.59 28.65 -18.68
CA PHE A 338 1.63 28.14 -19.66
C PHE A 338 1.50 29.09 -20.85
N GLN A 339 1.43 30.40 -20.58
CA GLN A 339 1.33 31.43 -21.63
C GLN A 339 2.57 31.49 -22.53
N GLN A 340 3.77 31.26 -21.96
CA GLN A 340 5.05 31.35 -22.67
C GLN A 340 5.57 30.01 -23.20
N ARG A 341 5.06 28.88 -22.71
CA ARG A 341 5.42 27.51 -23.10
C ARG A 341 4.19 26.59 -23.25
N PRO A 342 3.18 26.94 -24.06
CA PRO A 342 1.98 26.10 -24.21
C PRO A 342 2.31 24.67 -24.72
N GLN A 343 3.41 24.47 -25.43
CA GLN A 343 3.93 23.17 -25.88
C GLN A 343 4.54 22.29 -24.76
N TRP A 344 4.62 22.78 -23.52
CA TRP A 344 4.97 22.00 -22.32
C TRP A 344 3.75 21.36 -21.65
N PHE A 345 2.55 21.61 -22.17
CA PHE A 345 1.27 21.14 -21.65
C PHE A 345 0.53 20.32 -22.72
N TRP A 346 -0.43 19.49 -22.31
CA TRP A 346 -1.28 18.78 -23.25
C TRP A 346 -2.31 19.74 -23.86
N PRO A 347 -2.63 19.64 -25.17
CA PRO A 347 -3.57 20.55 -25.81
C PRO A 347 -5.01 20.26 -25.39
N ASN A 348 -5.80 21.33 -25.25
CA ASN A 348 -7.23 21.30 -24.99
C ASN A 348 -7.87 22.43 -25.81
N ASP A 349 -8.92 22.16 -26.61
CA ASP A 349 -9.44 23.12 -27.59
C ASP A 349 -10.65 23.95 -27.12
N ASN A 350 -11.03 23.77 -25.85
CA ASN A 350 -12.13 24.40 -25.13
C ASN A 350 -13.45 24.40 -25.92
N GLY A 351 -13.78 23.23 -26.50
CA GLY A 351 -15.10 22.91 -27.03
C GLY A 351 -15.21 22.90 -28.56
N ARG A 352 -14.12 22.64 -29.29
CA ARG A 352 -14.09 22.65 -30.77
C ARG A 352 -13.96 21.27 -31.42
N GLY A 353 -13.67 20.23 -30.63
CA GLY A 353 -13.77 18.82 -31.05
C GLY A 353 -12.69 17.89 -30.50
N GLY A 354 -11.63 18.44 -29.91
CA GLY A 354 -10.48 17.72 -29.35
C GLY A 354 -10.29 17.89 -27.83
N ASN A 355 -11.33 18.31 -27.09
CA ASN A 355 -11.27 18.44 -25.64
C ASN A 355 -10.83 17.15 -24.94
N CYS A 356 -9.84 17.28 -24.07
CA CYS A 356 -9.43 16.24 -23.14
C CYS A 356 -9.59 16.77 -21.70
N LEU A 357 -10.84 16.95 -21.28
CA LEU A 357 -11.16 17.23 -19.88
C LEU A 357 -11.42 15.88 -19.17
N CYS A 358 -11.00 15.74 -17.92
CA CYS A 358 -11.21 14.52 -17.17
C CYS A 358 -12.72 14.32 -16.87
N GLY A 359 -13.27 13.18 -17.31
CA GLY A 359 -14.71 12.90 -17.31
C GLY A 359 -15.50 13.57 -18.44
N GLN A 360 -14.85 14.34 -19.33
CA GLN A 360 -15.49 15.04 -20.45
C GLN A 360 -14.58 15.02 -21.69
N GLY A 361 -14.66 13.91 -22.44
CA GLY A 361 -13.83 13.65 -23.63
C GLY A 361 -12.59 12.79 -23.34
N CYS A 362 -12.10 12.78 -22.09
CA CYS A 362 -11.07 11.88 -21.59
C CYS A 362 -11.47 11.23 -20.26
N SER A 363 -10.99 10.01 -20.01
CA SER A 363 -11.21 9.25 -18.78
C SER A 363 -10.40 9.74 -17.57
N TRP A 364 -10.94 9.60 -16.35
CA TRP A 364 -10.23 9.87 -15.09
C TRP A 364 -9.23 8.76 -14.71
N ASP A 365 -9.43 7.52 -15.15
CA ASP A 365 -8.79 6.35 -14.53
C ASP A 365 -8.03 5.44 -15.52
N THR A 366 -8.30 5.54 -16.82
CA THR A 366 -7.64 4.74 -17.86
C THR A 366 -6.52 5.51 -18.54
N LEU A 367 -5.43 4.80 -18.86
CA LEU A 367 -4.36 5.32 -19.72
C LEU A 367 -4.80 5.28 -21.20
N PRO A 368 -4.29 6.18 -22.06
CA PRO A 368 -3.40 7.29 -21.74
C PRO A 368 -4.11 8.49 -21.08
N ASP A 369 -5.44 8.57 -21.17
CA ASP A 369 -6.25 9.74 -20.82
C ASP A 369 -5.93 10.38 -19.47
N ARG A 370 -5.82 9.58 -18.40
CA ARG A 370 -5.59 10.13 -17.06
C ARG A 370 -4.28 10.90 -16.93
N GLU A 371 -3.27 10.60 -17.74
CA GLU A 371 -1.96 11.29 -17.73
C GLU A 371 -1.89 12.45 -18.76
N ARG A 372 -3.05 12.85 -19.32
CA ARG A 372 -3.17 13.97 -20.26
C ARG A 372 -4.41 14.86 -20.09
N CYS A 373 -5.44 14.42 -19.38
CA CYS A 373 -6.68 15.15 -19.26
C CYS A 373 -6.56 16.33 -18.28
N TRP A 374 -7.09 17.49 -18.65
CA TRP A 374 -7.15 18.64 -17.74
C TRP A 374 -8.30 18.45 -16.75
N PHE A 375 -8.08 18.76 -15.47
CA PHE A 375 -9.12 18.62 -14.44
C PHE A 375 -10.30 19.59 -14.66
N THR A 376 -10.05 20.72 -15.34
CA THR A 376 -11.04 21.70 -15.80
C THR A 376 -10.40 22.61 -16.86
N ASP A 377 -11.19 23.40 -17.58
CA ASP A 377 -10.77 24.23 -18.72
C ASP A 377 -9.77 25.35 -18.40
N TYR A 378 -9.58 25.66 -17.11
CA TYR A 378 -8.60 26.63 -16.61
C TYR A 378 -7.39 25.99 -15.88
N LEU A 379 -7.25 24.65 -15.86
CA LEU A 379 -6.11 23.93 -15.25
C LEU A 379 -5.32 23.11 -16.29
N PRO A 380 -4.44 23.74 -17.10
CA PRO A 380 -3.57 23.05 -18.06
C PRO A 380 -2.69 21.96 -17.43
N HIS A 381 -2.92 20.71 -17.86
CA HIS A 381 -2.16 19.53 -17.46
C HIS A 381 -0.77 19.50 -18.13
N TRP A 382 0.27 19.28 -17.35
CA TRP A 382 1.65 19.18 -17.81
C TRP A 382 1.84 18.00 -18.78
N ASN A 383 2.62 18.18 -19.84
CA ASN A 383 3.01 17.09 -20.73
C ASN A 383 4.42 16.60 -20.36
N TYR A 384 4.50 15.62 -19.46
CA TYR A 384 5.78 15.07 -19.00
C TYR A 384 6.49 14.11 -19.97
N THR A 385 5.89 13.83 -21.14
CA THR A 385 6.65 13.25 -22.26
C THR A 385 7.61 14.28 -22.87
N ASN A 386 7.30 15.58 -22.76
CA ASN A 386 8.23 16.65 -23.09
C ASN A 386 9.33 16.75 -22.02
N ALA A 387 10.57 16.45 -22.42
CA ALA A 387 11.72 16.43 -21.52
C ALA A 387 12.07 17.81 -20.93
N GLU A 388 11.82 18.92 -21.64
CA GLU A 388 12.04 20.27 -21.10
C GLU A 388 11.05 20.57 -19.97
N ALA A 389 9.77 20.30 -20.21
CA ALA A 389 8.68 20.48 -19.26
C ALA A 389 8.90 19.67 -17.98
N ARG A 390 9.30 18.39 -18.14
CA ARG A 390 9.64 17.50 -17.03
C ARG A 390 10.88 17.98 -16.26
N ASN A 391 11.96 18.35 -16.96
CA ASN A 391 13.17 18.88 -16.33
C ASN A 391 12.88 20.15 -15.52
N TYR A 392 12.09 21.09 -16.06
CA TYR A 392 11.68 22.30 -15.34
C TYR A 392 10.88 21.95 -14.09
N SER A 393 9.80 21.17 -14.22
CA SER A 393 8.89 20.85 -13.12
C SER A 393 9.56 20.08 -11.99
N VAL A 394 10.40 19.08 -12.31
CA VAL A 394 11.18 18.34 -11.31
C VAL A 394 12.20 19.25 -10.63
N THR A 395 12.88 20.13 -11.39
CA THR A 395 13.85 21.08 -10.80
C THR A 395 13.15 22.09 -9.90
N ASN A 396 11.93 22.55 -10.22
CA ASN A 396 11.16 23.44 -9.36
C ASN A 396 10.81 22.77 -8.02
N ALA A 397 10.38 21.50 -8.03
CA ALA A 397 10.17 20.71 -6.82
C ALA A 397 11.46 20.58 -5.98
N VAL A 398 12.59 20.28 -6.63
CA VAL A 398 13.89 20.16 -5.96
C VAL A 398 14.36 21.50 -5.39
N GLU A 399 14.13 22.61 -6.07
CA GLU A 399 14.42 23.96 -5.59
C GLU A 399 13.53 24.35 -4.40
N TRP A 400 12.23 24.06 -4.44
CA TRP A 400 11.35 24.21 -3.27
C TRP A 400 11.94 23.51 -2.04
N ALA A 401 12.32 22.23 -2.19
CA ALA A 401 12.90 21.47 -1.09
C ALA A 401 14.26 22.03 -0.61
N LYS A 402 15.15 22.42 -1.54
CA LYS A 402 16.47 23.00 -1.22
C LYS A 402 16.38 24.37 -0.55
N GLN A 403 15.43 25.21 -0.96
CA GLN A 403 15.35 26.59 -0.48
C GLN A 403 14.60 26.74 0.83
N THR A 404 13.63 25.87 1.14
CA THR A 404 12.89 25.91 2.41
C THR A 404 13.34 24.89 3.45
N GLY A 405 13.98 23.78 3.03
CA GLY A 405 14.56 22.78 3.94
C GLY A 405 13.60 21.69 4.42
N ILE A 406 12.46 21.48 3.75
CA ILE A 406 11.50 20.41 4.08
C ILE A 406 12.09 19.00 4.02
N ASP A 407 11.40 18.07 4.66
CA ASP A 407 11.81 16.68 4.81
C ASP A 407 11.10 15.73 3.84
N GLY A 408 10.07 16.20 3.12
CA GLY A 408 9.33 15.38 2.17
C GLY A 408 8.25 16.10 1.34
N PHE A 409 7.59 15.33 0.47
CA PHE A 409 6.44 15.74 -0.33
C PHE A 409 5.24 14.81 -0.14
N ARG A 410 4.05 15.40 -0.05
CA ARG A 410 2.79 14.75 -0.47
C ARG A 410 2.59 15.07 -1.95
N ALA A 411 2.52 14.02 -2.77
CA ALA A 411 2.38 14.13 -4.20
C ALA A 411 0.91 14.06 -4.61
N ASP A 412 0.40 15.19 -5.11
CA ASP A 412 -0.98 15.37 -5.53
C ASP A 412 -1.38 14.46 -6.69
N ALA A 413 -2.54 13.82 -6.58
CA ALA A 413 -3.19 13.06 -7.64
C ALA A 413 -2.24 12.22 -8.54
N ILE A 414 -1.25 11.53 -7.95
CA ILE A 414 -0.11 10.92 -8.66
C ILE A 414 -0.50 9.91 -9.75
N LYS A 415 -1.73 9.37 -9.70
CA LYS A 415 -2.28 8.51 -10.77
C LYS A 415 -2.37 9.20 -12.14
N HIS A 416 -2.32 10.54 -12.16
CA HIS A 416 -2.34 11.40 -13.35
C HIS A 416 -0.93 11.81 -13.84
N VAL A 417 0.14 11.31 -13.21
CA VAL A 417 1.51 11.76 -13.48
C VAL A 417 2.34 10.65 -14.13
N ASP A 418 2.87 10.95 -15.32
CA ASP A 418 3.81 10.08 -16.04
C ASP A 418 4.97 9.65 -15.12
N ILE A 419 5.22 8.33 -15.10
CA ILE A 419 6.17 7.70 -14.18
C ILE A 419 7.62 8.19 -14.33
N SER A 420 7.99 8.79 -15.46
CA SER A 420 9.30 9.42 -15.69
C SER A 420 9.50 10.68 -14.83
N TRP A 421 8.44 11.44 -14.54
CA TRP A 421 8.54 12.61 -13.63
C TRP A 421 8.87 12.15 -12.21
N LEU A 422 8.13 11.16 -11.71
CA LEU A 422 8.31 10.61 -10.36
C LEU A 422 9.69 9.97 -10.17
N THR A 423 10.16 9.20 -11.15
CA THR A 423 11.48 8.56 -11.09
C THR A 423 12.63 9.54 -11.22
N GLN A 424 12.48 10.57 -12.08
CA GLN A 424 13.44 11.66 -12.18
C GLN A 424 13.50 12.49 -10.88
N LEU A 425 12.36 12.78 -10.25
CA LEU A 425 12.31 13.49 -8.97
C LEU A 425 13.02 12.73 -7.86
N ARG A 426 12.78 11.42 -7.72
CA ARG A 426 13.49 10.59 -6.73
C ARG A 426 15.00 10.61 -6.95
N ALA A 427 15.45 10.49 -8.20
CA ALA A 427 16.87 10.52 -8.55
C ALA A 427 17.52 11.89 -8.27
N GLN A 428 16.84 12.99 -8.60
CA GLN A 428 17.36 14.34 -8.40
C GLN A 428 17.36 14.72 -6.90
N ILE A 429 16.32 14.39 -6.13
CA ILE A 429 16.32 14.52 -4.65
C ILE A 429 17.47 13.71 -4.03
N LYS A 430 17.70 12.47 -4.48
CA LYS A 430 18.80 11.64 -3.97
C LYS A 430 20.16 12.32 -4.18
N THR A 431 20.37 12.87 -5.37
CA THR A 431 21.64 13.47 -5.83
C THR A 431 21.87 14.88 -5.28
N GLU A 432 20.81 15.68 -5.15
CA GLU A 432 20.92 17.10 -4.80
C GLU A 432 20.69 17.41 -3.32
N ILE A 433 19.99 16.54 -2.59
CA ILE A 433 19.60 16.79 -1.19
C ILE A 433 20.18 15.69 -0.29
N THR A 434 19.68 14.45 -0.39
CA THR A 434 19.94 13.45 0.66
C THR A 434 21.40 12.99 0.74
N SER A 435 22.09 12.84 -0.40
CA SER A 435 23.51 12.47 -0.44
C SER A 435 24.46 13.56 0.08
N LYS A 436 23.97 14.80 0.25
CA LYS A 436 24.74 15.94 0.79
C LYS A 436 24.52 16.15 2.29
N GLN A 437 23.61 15.40 2.91
CA GLN A 437 23.34 15.43 4.35
C GLN A 437 24.28 14.45 5.09
N THR A 438 24.52 14.68 6.38
CA THR A 438 25.39 13.81 7.19
C THR A 438 24.83 13.68 8.62
N PRO A 439 24.31 12.50 9.03
CA PRO A 439 24.04 11.34 8.18
C PRO A 439 22.97 11.64 7.10
N PRO A 440 23.01 10.99 5.93
CA PRO A 440 21.97 11.12 4.90
C PRO A 440 20.58 10.86 5.47
N GLN A 441 19.65 11.83 5.32
CA GLN A 441 18.27 11.63 5.75
C GLN A 441 17.45 11.02 4.61
N ARG A 442 16.41 10.27 4.98
CA ARG A 442 15.40 9.84 4.01
C ARG A 442 14.47 11.01 3.73
N PHE A 443 14.46 11.52 2.49
CA PHE A 443 13.42 12.45 2.04
C PHE A 443 12.16 11.65 1.68
N TYR A 444 11.06 11.89 2.37
CA TYR A 444 9.83 11.08 2.25
C TYR A 444 8.95 11.58 1.10
N MET A 445 8.41 10.66 0.30
CA MET A 445 7.46 10.97 -0.76
C MET A 445 6.25 10.03 -0.64
N VAL A 446 5.09 10.58 -0.30
CA VAL A 446 3.81 9.87 -0.20
C VAL A 446 2.87 10.34 -1.31
N GLY A 447 2.26 9.42 -2.04
CA GLY A 447 1.34 9.74 -3.15
C GLY A 447 -0.13 9.65 -2.79
N GLU A 448 -0.94 10.39 -3.53
CA GLU A 448 -2.39 10.21 -3.58
C GLU A 448 -2.82 9.45 -4.85
N THR A 449 -3.35 8.25 -4.67
CA THR A 449 -4.15 7.55 -5.67
C THR A 449 -5.54 7.34 -5.10
N TYR A 450 -6.49 8.18 -5.51
CA TYR A 450 -7.90 8.07 -5.12
C TYR A 450 -8.53 6.83 -5.78
N ASP A 451 -8.43 5.68 -5.09
CA ASP A 451 -9.06 4.40 -5.44
C ASP A 451 -9.28 3.56 -4.16
N PHE A 452 -10.54 3.31 -3.80
CA PHE A 452 -10.92 2.54 -2.59
C PHE A 452 -10.84 1.01 -2.75
N GLY A 453 -10.68 0.49 -3.97
CA GLY A 453 -10.76 -0.94 -4.27
C GLY A 453 -9.44 -1.56 -4.75
N ASN A 454 -8.64 -0.82 -5.50
CA ASN A 454 -7.55 -1.41 -6.29
C ASN A 454 -6.16 -1.13 -5.70
N ARG A 455 -5.71 -2.03 -4.83
CA ARG A 455 -4.36 -1.99 -4.24
C ARG A 455 -3.24 -2.05 -5.28
N ASP A 456 -3.46 -2.64 -6.46
CA ASP A 456 -2.44 -2.73 -7.50
C ASP A 456 -2.22 -1.41 -8.26
N VAL A 457 -3.23 -0.53 -8.34
CA VAL A 457 -3.02 0.84 -8.88
C VAL A 457 -2.14 1.63 -7.90
N LEU A 458 -2.42 1.54 -6.59
CA LEU A 458 -1.55 2.16 -5.57
C LEU A 458 -0.11 1.63 -5.65
N LYS A 459 0.06 0.31 -5.87
CA LYS A 459 1.36 -0.38 -5.90
C LYS A 459 2.23 0.01 -7.11
N GLN A 460 1.66 0.45 -8.24
CA GLN A 460 2.42 0.86 -9.43
C GLN A 460 3.41 2.01 -9.17
N TYR A 461 3.05 2.93 -8.26
CA TYR A 461 3.83 4.13 -7.94
C TYR A 461 4.78 3.94 -6.73
N ILE A 462 4.78 2.78 -6.09
CA ILE A 462 5.56 2.51 -4.87
C ILE A 462 6.83 1.72 -5.23
N ASP A 463 7.97 2.33 -4.92
CA ASP A 463 9.29 1.70 -4.78
C ASP A 463 10.17 2.73 -4.05
N PRO A 464 10.54 2.52 -2.78
CA PRO A 464 11.39 3.46 -2.06
C PRO A 464 12.74 3.74 -2.73
N ASN A 465 13.23 2.89 -3.63
CA ASN A 465 14.51 3.15 -4.33
C ASN A 465 14.36 4.12 -5.51
N THR A 466 13.29 3.99 -6.31
CA THR A 466 13.12 4.75 -7.57
C THR A 466 11.88 5.64 -7.65
N LYS A 467 10.90 5.50 -6.74
CA LYS A 467 9.59 6.17 -6.78
C LYS A 467 9.17 6.64 -5.37
N LEU A 468 7.89 6.52 -5.00
CA LEU A 468 7.35 6.88 -3.68
C LEU A 468 7.80 5.90 -2.58
N ASP A 469 7.84 6.40 -1.34
CA ASP A 469 7.97 5.58 -0.13
C ASP A 469 6.69 4.78 0.15
N GLY A 470 5.53 5.34 -0.21
CA GLY A 470 4.21 4.76 0.00
C GLY A 470 3.11 5.67 -0.58
N GLN A 471 1.85 5.34 -0.31
CA GLN A 471 0.70 6.17 -0.66
C GLN A 471 -0.28 6.26 0.52
N PHE A 472 -1.26 7.16 0.42
CA PHE A 472 -2.45 7.08 1.27
C PHE A 472 -3.21 5.78 0.99
N ASP A 473 -3.40 4.96 2.01
CA ASP A 473 -4.02 3.63 1.87
C ASP A 473 -5.56 3.76 1.84
N PHE A 474 -6.09 4.25 0.72
CA PHE A 474 -7.54 4.34 0.46
C PHE A 474 -8.25 2.98 0.59
N PRO A 475 -7.69 1.85 0.15
CA PRO A 475 -8.25 0.52 0.41
C PRO A 475 -8.31 0.16 1.90
N LEU A 476 -7.31 0.51 2.72
CA LEU A 476 -7.40 0.35 4.17
C LEU A 476 -8.43 1.29 4.79
N ARG A 477 -8.48 2.57 4.39
CA ARG A 477 -9.55 3.49 4.83
C ARG A 477 -10.92 2.83 4.61
N LYS A 478 -11.15 2.28 3.41
CA LYS A 478 -12.41 1.60 3.07
C LYS A 478 -12.76 0.53 4.09
N ASN A 479 -11.83 -0.40 4.34
CA ASN A 479 -12.05 -1.53 5.24
C ASN A 479 -12.26 -1.09 6.70
N ILE A 480 -11.53 -0.07 7.18
CA ILE A 480 -11.74 0.50 8.53
C ILE A 480 -13.11 1.14 8.65
N LEU A 481 -13.56 1.90 7.66
CA LEU A 481 -14.86 2.57 7.69
C LEU A 481 -16.02 1.57 7.64
N GLU A 482 -15.98 0.58 6.73
CA GLU A 482 -17.02 -0.46 6.69
C GLU A 482 -17.06 -1.31 7.98
N ALA A 483 -15.91 -1.68 8.54
CA ALA A 483 -15.85 -2.56 9.71
C ALA A 483 -16.15 -1.84 11.03
N VAL A 484 -15.52 -0.69 11.28
CA VAL A 484 -15.45 -0.04 12.59
C VAL A 484 -16.41 1.15 12.68
N VAL A 485 -16.33 2.07 11.73
CA VAL A 485 -17.05 3.36 11.80
C VAL A 485 -18.53 3.19 11.46
N MET A 486 -18.82 2.48 10.36
CA MET A 486 -20.16 2.29 9.81
C MET A 486 -20.73 0.90 10.13
N ARG A 487 -19.93 -0.02 10.71
CA ARG A 487 -20.35 -1.35 11.20
C ARG A 487 -21.13 -2.19 10.15
N ARG A 488 -20.79 -2.07 8.86
CA ARG A 488 -21.47 -2.69 7.72
C ARG A 488 -20.97 -4.09 7.38
N TYR A 489 -19.69 -4.37 7.66
CA TYR A 489 -19.15 -5.73 7.57
C TYR A 489 -19.79 -6.63 8.64
N GLN A 490 -20.03 -7.89 8.28
CA GLN A 490 -20.73 -8.86 9.15
C GLN A 490 -19.94 -9.13 10.43
N GLY A 491 -18.60 -9.08 10.35
CA GLY A 491 -17.75 -9.09 11.54
C GLY A 491 -16.50 -8.23 11.38
N MET A 492 -15.75 -8.14 12.47
CA MET A 492 -14.38 -7.63 12.44
C MET A 492 -13.41 -8.59 11.75
N SER A 493 -13.79 -9.86 11.59
CA SER A 493 -13.04 -10.89 10.85
C SER A 493 -12.73 -10.48 9.40
N ASP A 494 -13.61 -9.69 8.76
CA ASP A 494 -13.40 -9.18 7.41
C ASP A 494 -12.20 -8.20 7.36
N LEU A 495 -12.12 -7.28 8.33
CA LEU A 495 -10.97 -6.37 8.51
C LEU A 495 -9.71 -7.15 8.92
N ALA A 496 -9.82 -8.14 9.80
CA ALA A 496 -8.69 -8.98 10.20
C ALA A 496 -8.10 -9.74 8.99
N ALA A 497 -8.95 -10.31 8.14
CA ALA A 497 -8.56 -10.99 6.91
C ALA A 497 -7.90 -10.04 5.90
N PHE A 498 -8.45 -8.83 5.70
CA PHE A 498 -7.81 -7.80 4.88
C PHE A 498 -6.41 -7.45 5.41
N MET A 499 -6.28 -7.21 6.73
CA MET A 499 -5.03 -6.77 7.34
C MET A 499 -3.92 -7.83 7.31
N ASN A 500 -4.26 -9.10 7.55
CA ASN A 500 -3.35 -10.24 7.36
C ASN A 500 -2.73 -10.24 5.94
N GLY A 501 -3.47 -9.75 4.94
CA GLY A 501 -3.04 -9.61 3.56
C GLY A 501 -2.60 -8.21 3.12
N ASN A 502 -2.47 -7.22 4.03
CA ASN A 502 -2.13 -5.82 3.68
C ASN A 502 -0.78 -5.34 4.21
N ASP A 503 -0.35 -5.76 5.41
CA ASP A 503 0.84 -5.23 6.13
C ASP A 503 2.17 -5.22 5.35
N TYR A 504 2.28 -6.08 4.33
CA TYR A 504 3.45 -6.23 3.46
C TYR A 504 3.09 -6.18 1.95
N TYR A 505 1.83 -5.89 1.59
CA TYR A 505 1.33 -5.99 0.20
C TYR A 505 2.07 -5.05 -0.77
N TYR A 506 2.40 -3.85 -0.28
CA TYR A 506 3.12 -2.81 -1.01
C TYR A 506 4.66 -2.98 -0.95
N GLY A 507 5.14 -4.06 -0.34
CA GLY A 507 6.55 -4.32 -0.05
C GLY A 507 6.94 -3.95 1.38
N GLY A 508 7.81 -4.74 2.03
CA GLY A 508 8.15 -4.57 3.45
C GLY A 508 8.91 -3.29 3.81
N ASN A 509 9.52 -2.65 2.82
CA ASN A 509 10.17 -1.33 2.91
C ASN A 509 9.20 -0.16 2.65
N ALA A 510 7.95 -0.41 2.23
CA ALA A 510 6.98 0.65 1.96
C ALA A 510 6.45 1.26 3.25
N ILE A 511 6.34 2.59 3.27
CA ILE A 511 5.85 3.38 4.41
C ILE A 511 4.56 4.07 3.97
N MET A 512 3.49 3.27 3.91
CA MET A 512 2.13 3.72 3.61
C MET A 512 1.62 4.73 4.65
N SER A 513 0.76 5.65 4.21
CA SER A 513 0.06 6.57 5.11
C SER A 513 -1.37 6.08 5.36
N THR A 514 -1.69 5.73 6.60
CA THR A 514 -3.00 5.17 6.99
C THR A 514 -3.90 6.28 7.53
N PHE A 515 -5.17 6.34 7.12
CA PHE A 515 -6.03 7.49 7.41
C PHE A 515 -7.52 7.12 7.44
N ILE A 516 -8.34 8.03 7.99
CA ILE A 516 -9.81 7.90 8.05
C ILE A 516 -10.55 9.10 7.44
N GLY A 517 -9.95 10.29 7.49
CA GLY A 517 -10.47 11.54 6.90
C GLY A 517 -9.35 12.35 6.24
N ASN A 518 -9.72 13.16 5.25
CA ASN A 518 -8.85 14.12 4.57
C ASN A 518 -9.68 15.32 4.08
N HIS A 519 -9.08 16.21 3.29
CA HIS A 519 -9.69 17.45 2.82
C HIS A 519 -10.52 17.32 1.53
N ASP A 520 -10.68 16.11 0.99
CA ASP A 520 -11.42 15.84 -0.26
C ASP A 520 -12.73 15.09 0.01
N LEU A 521 -12.82 14.47 1.19
CA LEU A 521 -13.97 13.71 1.66
C LEU A 521 -14.72 14.48 2.78
N PRO A 522 -16.02 14.21 2.99
CA PRO A 522 -16.75 14.77 4.12
C PRO A 522 -16.19 14.35 5.47
N ARG A 523 -16.42 15.14 6.53
CA ARG A 523 -15.85 14.89 7.86
C ARG A 523 -16.38 13.60 8.47
N ILE A 524 -15.44 12.78 8.96
CA ILE A 524 -15.67 11.38 9.38
C ILE A 524 -16.73 11.22 10.47
N ILE A 525 -16.91 12.24 11.32
CA ILE A 525 -17.94 12.29 12.38
C ILE A 525 -19.38 12.04 11.87
N HIS A 526 -19.67 12.42 10.61
CA HIS A 526 -20.99 12.25 10.00
C HIS A 526 -21.25 10.86 9.38
N LEU A 527 -20.20 10.06 9.20
CA LEU A 527 -20.29 8.63 8.90
C LEU A 527 -20.26 7.78 10.18
N ALA A 528 -19.67 8.32 11.26
CA ALA A 528 -19.66 7.73 12.59
C ALA A 528 -20.98 7.90 13.36
N ALA A 529 -21.77 8.94 13.05
CA ALA A 529 -23.08 9.21 13.63
C ALA A 529 -24.05 8.01 13.57
N ASN A 530 -24.99 7.95 14.53
CA ASN A 530 -26.06 6.95 14.54
C ASN A 530 -27.05 7.14 13.37
N ASN A 531 -27.23 8.38 12.91
CA ASN A 531 -27.98 8.72 11.71
C ASN A 531 -27.05 9.37 10.66
N ARG A 532 -26.49 8.55 9.76
CA ARG A 532 -25.45 8.96 8.80
C ARG A 532 -26.01 9.85 7.69
N LEU A 533 -25.38 10.99 7.44
CA LEU A 533 -25.91 12.01 6.50
C LEU A 533 -25.96 11.55 5.04
N TRP A 534 -25.04 10.66 4.64
CA TRP A 534 -24.98 10.02 3.31
C TRP A 534 -25.25 8.52 3.39
N GLY A 535 -25.89 8.08 4.47
CA GLY A 535 -26.24 6.68 4.72
C GLY A 535 -25.02 5.76 4.71
N ASP A 536 -24.95 4.93 3.68
CA ASP A 536 -23.99 3.85 3.53
C ASP A 536 -22.88 4.13 2.50
N ASP A 537 -22.85 5.33 1.90
CA ASP A 537 -21.80 5.73 0.95
C ASP A 537 -20.67 6.51 1.66
N GLN A 538 -19.52 5.84 1.85
CA GLN A 538 -18.31 6.43 2.43
C GLN A 538 -17.44 7.22 1.43
N GLY A 539 -17.82 7.23 0.15
CA GLY A 539 -17.18 7.95 -0.94
C GLY A 539 -18.02 9.12 -1.49
N ALA A 540 -19.19 9.38 -0.88
CA ALA A 540 -20.05 10.51 -1.22
C ALA A 540 -19.31 11.85 -1.14
N ASP A 541 -19.52 12.71 -2.14
CA ASP A 541 -18.80 14.00 -2.22
C ASP A 541 -19.25 15.04 -1.18
N GLY A 542 -20.43 14.84 -0.58
CA GLY A 542 -21.06 15.72 0.41
C GLY A 542 -21.44 17.12 -0.08
N LYS A 543 -21.41 17.39 -1.40
CA LYS A 543 -21.69 18.73 -1.96
C LYS A 543 -23.16 19.12 -1.88
N ASP A 544 -24.04 18.15 -1.58
CA ASP A 544 -25.46 18.36 -1.30
C ASP A 544 -25.69 19.31 -0.11
N ARG A 545 -24.82 19.24 0.92
CA ARG A 545 -24.95 19.99 2.18
C ARG A 545 -23.86 21.03 2.42
N ALA A 546 -22.84 21.09 1.57
CA ALA A 546 -21.69 22.00 1.76
C ALA A 546 -22.07 23.50 1.77
N TRP A 547 -23.24 23.88 1.25
CA TRP A 547 -23.66 25.28 1.07
C TRP A 547 -25.01 25.64 1.70
N GLN A 548 -25.87 24.65 1.97
CA GLN A 548 -27.18 24.82 2.58
C GLN A 548 -27.44 23.60 3.46
N ASN A 549 -28.06 23.80 4.64
CA ASN A 549 -28.23 22.74 5.64
C ASN A 549 -26.89 22.08 6.05
N GLN A 550 -25.84 22.90 6.14
CA GLN A 550 -24.52 22.52 6.63
C GLN A 550 -24.63 21.81 8.00
N PRO A 551 -23.98 20.65 8.20
CA PRO A 551 -24.22 19.83 9.37
C PRO A 551 -23.53 20.39 10.62
N THR A 552 -24.25 20.33 11.75
CA THR A 552 -23.75 20.56 13.11
C THR A 552 -23.07 19.31 13.66
N ILE A 553 -22.33 19.42 14.77
CA ILE A 553 -21.69 18.27 15.39
C ILE A 553 -22.73 17.28 15.96
N PRO A 554 -22.61 15.95 15.72
CA PRO A 554 -23.40 14.95 16.40
C PRO A 554 -23.31 15.08 17.92
N GLN A 555 -24.40 14.74 18.63
CA GLN A 555 -24.52 14.91 20.08
C GLN A 555 -24.38 13.57 20.80
N GLU A 556 -24.64 12.47 20.09
CA GLU A 556 -24.34 11.12 20.56
C GLU A 556 -22.84 10.92 20.78
N ARG A 557 -22.53 10.10 21.77
CA ARG A 557 -21.18 9.85 22.26
C ARG A 557 -20.45 8.84 21.37
N GLU A 558 -21.23 7.86 20.90
CA GLU A 558 -20.79 6.70 20.13
C GLU A 558 -20.13 7.09 18.79
N ALA A 559 -20.46 8.26 18.23
CA ALA A 559 -19.82 8.80 17.03
C ALA A 559 -18.33 9.12 17.24
N PHE A 560 -17.99 9.66 18.42
CA PHE A 560 -16.61 9.99 18.79
C PHE A 560 -15.81 8.72 19.14
N GLU A 561 -16.46 7.75 19.78
CA GLU A 561 -15.86 6.45 20.10
C GLU A 561 -15.59 5.60 18.84
N ARG A 562 -16.49 5.63 17.84
CA ARG A 562 -16.24 5.01 16.52
C ARG A 562 -15.01 5.59 15.83
N ILE A 563 -14.76 6.89 15.97
CA ILE A 563 -13.51 7.52 15.52
C ILE A 563 -12.32 7.05 16.37
N ALA A 564 -12.44 7.01 17.70
CA ALA A 564 -11.37 6.57 18.59
C ALA A 564 -10.91 5.12 18.31
N ASN A 565 -11.84 4.21 18.01
CA ASN A 565 -11.51 2.85 17.56
C ASN A 565 -10.81 2.83 16.19
N ALA A 566 -11.25 3.67 15.25
CA ALA A 566 -10.60 3.78 13.94
C ALA A 566 -9.18 4.38 14.06
N PHE A 567 -8.98 5.34 14.96
CA PHE A 567 -7.67 5.85 15.38
C PHE A 567 -6.81 4.79 16.03
N ALA A 568 -7.35 3.95 16.92
CA ALA A 568 -6.61 2.82 17.49
C ALA A 568 -6.05 1.91 16.39
N VAL A 569 -6.88 1.50 15.41
CA VAL A 569 -6.42 0.68 14.27
C VAL A 569 -5.24 1.31 13.51
N ILE A 570 -5.32 2.60 13.13
CA ILE A 570 -4.24 3.24 12.35
C ILE A 570 -3.00 3.54 13.20
N PHE A 571 -3.16 3.89 14.47
CA PHE A 571 -2.03 4.17 15.38
C PHE A 571 -1.35 2.88 15.86
N THR A 572 -2.02 1.73 15.82
CA THR A 572 -1.40 0.39 15.93
C THR A 572 -1.27 -0.32 14.58
N ASN A 573 -0.90 0.43 13.52
CA ASN A 573 -0.46 -0.10 12.22
C ASN A 573 1.02 0.24 11.89
N ARG A 574 1.62 -0.53 10.95
CA ARG A 574 2.89 -0.16 10.28
C ARG A 574 2.65 1.06 9.36
N GLY A 575 3.71 1.81 9.03
CA GLY A 575 3.63 3.02 8.22
C GLY A 575 3.44 4.31 9.02
N ALA A 576 3.04 5.39 8.36
CA ALA A 576 2.97 6.76 8.87
C ALA A 576 1.50 7.26 8.94
N PRO A 577 0.75 7.02 10.03
CA PRO A 577 -0.66 7.42 10.12
C PRO A 577 -0.87 8.93 9.96
N LEU A 578 -1.97 9.29 9.30
CA LEU A 578 -2.45 10.66 9.09
C LEU A 578 -3.64 10.97 10.00
N LEU A 579 -3.57 12.16 10.60
CA LEU A 579 -4.66 12.88 11.24
C LEU A 579 -4.95 14.16 10.43
N TYR A 580 -6.21 14.40 10.05
CA TYR A 580 -6.62 15.64 9.38
C TYR A 580 -7.09 16.66 10.42
N TYR A 581 -6.64 17.92 10.33
CA TYR A 581 -6.85 18.90 11.42
C TYR A 581 -8.31 18.98 11.86
N GLY A 582 -8.56 18.81 13.16
CA GLY A 582 -9.89 18.84 13.74
C GLY A 582 -10.60 17.48 13.80
N ASP A 583 -10.13 16.42 13.13
CA ASP A 583 -10.71 15.08 13.31
C ASP A 583 -10.45 14.57 14.75
N GLU A 584 -9.40 15.04 15.43
CA GLU A 584 -9.14 14.79 16.85
C GLU A 584 -10.17 15.43 17.80
N ILE A 585 -10.97 16.37 17.32
CA ILE A 585 -12.10 16.99 18.05
C ILE A 585 -13.44 16.74 17.34
N GLY A 586 -13.49 15.78 16.40
CA GLY A 586 -14.71 15.44 15.65
C GLY A 586 -15.29 16.61 14.85
N LEU A 587 -14.45 17.52 14.32
CA LEU A 587 -14.86 18.75 13.67
C LEU A 587 -15.87 18.48 12.52
N PRO A 588 -17.11 19.00 12.58
CA PRO A 588 -18.14 18.69 11.60
C PRO A 588 -17.95 19.45 10.28
N GLY A 589 -18.27 18.82 9.16
CA GLY A 589 -18.30 19.43 7.83
C GLY A 589 -18.84 18.48 6.77
N ALA A 590 -19.64 18.99 5.83
CA ALA A 590 -20.09 18.27 4.64
C ALA A 590 -18.96 18.16 3.59
N GLY A 591 -19.28 18.08 2.30
CA GLY A 591 -18.31 18.06 1.20
C GLY A 591 -17.50 19.34 1.05
N ASP A 592 -16.56 19.36 0.11
CA ASP A 592 -15.80 20.57 -0.28
C ASP A 592 -16.75 21.74 -0.62
N PRO A 593 -16.63 22.94 0.02
CA PRO A 593 -15.56 23.40 0.91
C PRO A 593 -15.89 23.38 2.42
N ASP A 594 -16.98 22.73 2.82
CA ASP A 594 -17.44 22.64 4.20
C ASP A 594 -16.70 21.58 5.04
N ASN A 595 -16.00 20.62 4.43
CA ASN A 595 -14.99 19.79 5.13
C ASN A 595 -13.74 20.59 5.56
N ARG A 596 -13.59 21.83 5.07
CA ARG A 596 -12.46 22.73 5.31
C ARG A 596 -12.85 23.91 6.23
N ARG A 597 -13.73 23.71 7.23
CA ARG A 597 -14.08 24.74 8.24
C ARG A 597 -12.87 25.13 9.09
N PHE A 598 -12.82 26.40 9.51
CA PHE A 598 -11.77 26.93 10.38
C PHE A 598 -11.66 26.16 11.70
N MET A 599 -10.43 25.92 12.17
CA MET A 599 -10.14 25.10 13.35
C MET A 599 -10.74 25.66 14.65
N GLN A 600 -11.42 24.81 15.42
CA GLN A 600 -12.06 25.17 16.68
C GLN A 600 -11.07 25.11 17.86
N TRP A 601 -10.49 26.26 18.21
CA TRP A 601 -9.49 26.38 19.28
C TRP A 601 -10.06 26.52 20.69
N THR A 602 -11.34 26.86 20.82
CA THR A 602 -11.99 27.18 22.11
C THR A 602 -13.44 26.70 22.13
N GLY A 603 -13.99 26.46 23.33
CA GLY A 603 -15.39 26.05 23.47
C GLY A 603 -15.66 24.64 22.93
N LEU A 604 -14.71 23.72 23.09
CA LEU A 604 -14.91 22.29 22.84
C LEU A 604 -15.91 21.73 23.85
N ASP A 605 -16.83 20.88 23.40
CA ASP A 605 -17.70 20.13 24.32
C ASP A 605 -16.99 18.92 24.97
N ALA A 606 -17.70 18.18 25.82
CA ALA A 606 -17.16 17.03 26.54
C ALA A 606 -16.76 15.84 25.64
N ASN A 607 -17.44 15.65 24.51
CA ASN A 607 -17.13 14.60 23.54
C ASN A 607 -15.93 14.99 22.68
N GLN A 608 -15.89 16.23 22.20
CA GLN A 608 -14.73 16.79 21.50
C GLN A 608 -13.46 16.74 22.36
N THR A 609 -13.58 17.15 23.63
CA THR A 609 -12.48 17.14 24.62
C THR A 609 -11.99 15.71 24.87
N TRP A 610 -12.92 14.76 25.09
CA TRP A 610 -12.54 13.35 25.29
C TRP A 610 -11.88 12.74 24.05
N LEU A 611 -12.37 13.01 22.84
CA LEU A 611 -11.78 12.43 21.63
C LEU A 611 -10.34 12.92 21.43
N ARG A 612 -10.06 14.19 21.70
CA ARG A 612 -8.71 14.76 21.67
C ARG A 612 -7.80 14.08 22.68
N ASP A 613 -8.28 13.90 23.90
CA ASP A 613 -7.47 13.35 24.99
C ASP A 613 -7.25 11.82 24.81
N ARG A 614 -8.23 11.11 24.25
CA ARG A 614 -8.11 9.72 23.79
C ARG A 614 -7.14 9.59 22.61
N THR A 615 -7.19 10.51 21.65
CA THR A 615 -6.27 10.57 20.50
C THR A 615 -4.83 10.77 20.96
N LYS A 616 -4.60 11.78 21.83
CA LYS A 616 -3.33 12.01 22.53
C LYS A 616 -2.83 10.78 23.28
N LYS A 617 -3.72 10.06 23.98
CA LYS A 617 -3.36 8.84 24.73
C LYS A 617 -2.95 7.69 23.81
N LEU A 618 -3.63 7.47 22.69
CA LEU A 618 -3.23 6.46 21.71
C LEU A 618 -1.90 6.81 21.03
N LEU A 619 -1.64 8.08 20.76
CA LEU A 619 -0.37 8.56 20.20
C LEU A 619 0.80 8.49 21.20
N ASP A 620 0.56 8.74 22.49
CA ASP A 620 1.51 8.49 23.58
C ASP A 620 1.92 7.00 23.66
N ILE A 621 0.96 6.09 23.54
CA ILE A 621 1.23 4.65 23.48
C ILE A 621 2.00 4.30 22.20
N ARG A 622 1.62 4.85 21.04
CA ARG A 622 2.36 4.66 19.78
C ARG A 622 3.81 5.12 19.91
N ALA A 623 4.05 6.26 20.56
CA ALA A 623 5.38 6.81 20.79
C ALA A 623 6.25 5.95 21.73
N LYS A 624 5.64 5.32 22.75
CA LYS A 624 6.34 4.50 23.75
C LYS A 624 6.62 3.06 23.31
N HIS A 625 5.77 2.48 22.46
CA HIS A 625 5.83 1.04 22.11
C HIS A 625 6.26 0.84 20.65
N PRO A 626 7.53 0.51 20.35
CA PRO A 626 8.00 0.14 19.01
C PRO A 626 7.14 -0.91 18.29
N ALA A 627 6.51 -1.83 19.03
CA ALA A 627 5.59 -2.84 18.51
C ALA A 627 4.46 -2.24 17.67
N THR A 628 3.82 -1.18 18.16
CA THR A 628 2.70 -0.51 17.47
C THR A 628 3.08 0.08 16.11
N ARG A 629 4.38 0.35 15.90
CA ARG A 629 4.93 0.99 14.69
C ARG A 629 5.61 0.02 13.74
N ARG A 630 6.38 -0.95 14.29
CA ARG A 630 7.25 -1.86 13.51
C ARG A 630 6.91 -3.34 13.66
N GLY A 631 6.22 -3.74 14.73
CA GLY A 631 6.02 -5.15 15.05
C GLY A 631 5.17 -5.93 14.03
N VAL A 632 5.43 -7.22 13.89
CA VAL A 632 4.58 -8.13 13.11
C VAL A 632 3.21 -8.21 13.76
N ARG A 633 2.12 -8.17 12.98
CA ARG A 633 0.77 -8.40 13.50
C ARG A 633 0.45 -9.88 13.51
N SER A 634 -0.13 -10.38 14.60
CA SER A 634 -0.80 -11.69 14.62
C SER A 634 -2.18 -11.56 15.24
N THR A 635 -3.23 -11.83 14.44
CA THR A 635 -4.60 -11.96 14.93
C THR A 635 -4.68 -13.15 15.90
N ILE A 636 -5.33 -12.93 17.05
CA ILE A 636 -5.53 -13.91 18.12
C ILE A 636 -6.97 -14.40 18.09
N SER A 637 -7.92 -13.48 17.94
CA SER A 637 -9.34 -13.76 17.77
C SER A 637 -10.02 -12.63 16.98
N ALA A 638 -11.05 -12.98 16.21
CA ALA A 638 -11.92 -12.01 15.55
C ALA A 638 -13.32 -12.63 15.42
N ASP A 639 -14.37 -11.86 15.68
CA ASP A 639 -15.76 -12.29 15.56
C ASP A 639 -16.66 -11.18 14.99
N ALA A 640 -17.98 -11.24 15.27
CA ALA A 640 -18.94 -10.23 14.84
C ALA A 640 -18.64 -8.82 15.38
N ASP A 641 -18.01 -8.70 16.56
CA ASP A 641 -17.91 -7.44 17.30
C ASP A 641 -16.51 -7.13 17.83
N THR A 642 -15.60 -8.09 17.83
CA THR A 642 -14.28 -7.96 18.43
C THR A 642 -13.16 -8.32 17.46
N TRP A 643 -12.03 -7.64 17.61
CA TRP A 643 -10.75 -8.05 17.01
C TRP A 643 -9.65 -7.90 18.04
N VAL A 644 -8.97 -9.02 18.32
CA VAL A 644 -7.80 -9.07 19.18
C VAL A 644 -6.61 -9.49 18.34
N TYR A 645 -5.53 -8.73 18.41
CA TYR A 645 -4.26 -9.06 17.76
C TYR A 645 -3.07 -8.62 18.61
N SER A 646 -1.98 -9.36 18.51
CA SER A 646 -0.67 -8.87 18.98
C SER A 646 0.00 -8.05 17.88
N ARG A 647 0.78 -7.05 18.31
CA ARG A 647 1.89 -6.46 17.56
C ARG A 647 3.16 -6.83 18.32
N THR A 648 4.13 -7.45 17.64
CA THR A 648 5.28 -8.08 18.31
C THR A 648 6.61 -7.71 17.66
N THR A 649 7.59 -7.35 18.48
CA THR A 649 9.01 -7.18 18.11
C THR A 649 9.88 -8.06 19.00
N ALA A 650 11.21 -8.01 18.85
CA ALA A 650 12.15 -8.81 19.64
C ALA A 650 12.21 -8.46 21.15
N GLY A 651 11.57 -7.37 21.60
CA GLY A 651 11.60 -6.93 23.01
C GLY A 651 10.46 -6.01 23.44
N ASP A 652 9.42 -5.86 22.63
CA ASP A 652 8.18 -5.14 22.95
C ASP A 652 7.02 -5.84 22.23
N THR A 653 5.97 -6.11 22.99
CA THR A 653 4.72 -6.75 22.55
C THR A 653 3.56 -5.95 23.10
N VAL A 654 2.60 -5.61 22.24
CA VAL A 654 1.35 -4.95 22.61
C VAL A 654 0.19 -5.73 22.01
N TYR A 655 -0.74 -6.15 22.85
CA TYR A 655 -2.01 -6.76 22.46
C TYR A 655 -3.05 -5.65 22.28
N VAL A 656 -3.70 -5.61 21.13
CA VAL A 656 -4.75 -4.63 20.81
C VAL A 656 -6.06 -5.38 20.76
N ALA A 657 -7.03 -4.98 21.60
CA ALA A 657 -8.37 -5.55 21.66
C ALA A 657 -9.40 -4.44 21.39
N ILE A 658 -10.08 -4.53 20.24
CA ILE A 658 -11.10 -3.58 19.80
C ILE A 658 -12.47 -4.21 20.02
N ASN A 659 -13.36 -3.55 20.76
CA ASN A 659 -14.79 -3.84 20.77
C ASN A 659 -15.49 -2.82 19.88
N ARG A 660 -16.23 -3.24 18.84
CA ARG A 660 -17.05 -2.33 18.03
C ARG A 660 -18.50 -2.24 18.50
N SER A 661 -18.95 -3.05 19.46
CA SER A 661 -20.36 -3.13 19.89
C SER A 661 -20.73 -2.18 21.02
N ASP A 662 -22.02 -2.04 21.27
CA ASP A 662 -22.58 -1.16 22.32
C ASP A 662 -22.80 -1.92 23.65
N ALA A 663 -22.08 -3.02 23.87
CA ALA A 663 -22.16 -3.86 25.06
C ALA A 663 -20.76 -4.44 25.42
N ASP A 664 -20.54 -4.80 26.69
CA ASP A 664 -19.30 -5.41 27.16
C ASP A 664 -19.01 -6.73 26.40
N LYS A 665 -17.76 -6.91 25.96
CA LYS A 665 -17.30 -8.12 25.27
C LYS A 665 -16.13 -8.75 25.98
N THR A 666 -16.28 -10.00 26.39
CA THR A 666 -15.21 -10.79 27.00
C THR A 666 -14.41 -11.51 25.91
N VAL A 667 -13.16 -11.11 25.72
CA VAL A 667 -12.23 -11.70 24.75
C VAL A 667 -11.25 -12.65 25.42
N SER A 668 -10.75 -13.63 24.66
CA SER A 668 -9.83 -14.67 25.14
C SER A 668 -8.67 -14.92 24.17
N GLY A 669 -7.64 -15.61 24.65
CA GLY A 669 -6.40 -15.91 23.91
C GLY A 669 -5.24 -14.98 24.24
N LEU A 670 -5.38 -14.14 25.25
CA LEU A 670 -4.31 -13.30 25.79
C LEU A 670 -3.36 -14.12 26.70
N PRO A 671 -2.15 -13.61 27.04
CA PRO A 671 -1.27 -14.26 28.01
C PRO A 671 -1.93 -14.44 29.37
N GLY A 672 -1.58 -15.50 30.10
CA GLY A 672 -2.10 -15.77 31.44
C GLY A 672 -1.37 -14.95 32.51
N GLY A 673 -2.10 -14.18 33.32
CA GLY A 673 -1.54 -13.36 34.39
C GLY A 673 -1.83 -11.86 34.24
N ALA A 674 -1.11 -11.02 34.99
CA ALA A 674 -1.35 -9.59 35.03
C ALA A 674 -0.85 -8.90 33.74
N LEU A 675 -1.69 -8.02 33.19
CA LEU A 675 -1.41 -7.20 32.01
C LEU A 675 -1.63 -5.72 32.36
N ASP A 676 -0.72 -4.84 31.97
CA ASP A 676 -0.92 -3.39 32.04
C ASP A 676 -1.85 -2.95 30.90
N GLU A 677 -2.98 -2.33 31.26
CA GLU A 677 -3.93 -1.69 30.34
C GLU A 677 -3.42 -0.27 30.07
N LEU A 678 -2.82 -0.08 28.91
CA LEU A 678 -2.01 1.09 28.58
C LEU A 678 -2.85 2.36 28.33
N VAL A 679 -4.16 2.24 28.12
CA VAL A 679 -5.05 3.35 27.74
C VAL A 679 -5.69 3.99 28.96
N THR A 680 -6.16 3.19 29.91
CA THR A 680 -6.68 3.61 31.22
C THR A 680 -5.57 3.77 32.27
N GLY A 681 -4.43 3.07 32.11
CA GLY A 681 -3.36 3.00 33.12
C GLY A 681 -3.69 2.05 34.28
N THR A 682 -4.58 1.07 34.07
CA THR A 682 -4.97 0.07 35.09
C THR A 682 -4.35 -1.30 34.83
N THR A 683 -4.58 -2.29 35.69
CA THR A 683 -4.12 -3.68 35.47
C THR A 683 -5.29 -4.60 35.14
N ALA A 684 -5.25 -5.23 33.96
CA ALA A 684 -6.10 -6.34 33.57
C ALA A 684 -5.46 -7.69 33.97
N ASN A 685 -6.22 -8.79 33.89
CA ASN A 685 -5.68 -10.14 34.09
C ASN A 685 -6.14 -11.06 32.96
N GLY A 686 -5.21 -11.58 32.15
CA GLY A 686 -5.48 -12.59 31.14
C GLY A 686 -5.49 -14.01 31.72
N PRO A 687 -5.91 -15.04 30.94
CA PRO A 687 -5.98 -15.05 29.48
C PRO A 687 -7.28 -14.51 28.87
N THR A 688 -8.21 -14.04 29.71
CA THR A 688 -9.55 -13.59 29.35
C THR A 688 -9.83 -12.23 29.96
N VAL A 689 -10.14 -11.22 29.14
CA VAL A 689 -10.35 -9.82 29.58
C VAL A 689 -11.68 -9.31 29.03
N THR A 690 -12.44 -8.59 29.86
CA THR A 690 -13.66 -7.88 29.42
C THR A 690 -13.29 -6.50 28.88
N ILE A 691 -13.61 -6.28 27.61
CA ILE A 691 -13.52 -4.99 26.93
C ILE A 691 -14.88 -4.30 27.12
N PRO A 692 -14.95 -3.07 27.67
CA PRO A 692 -16.19 -2.37 27.95
C PRO A 692 -17.08 -2.15 26.72
N ALA A 693 -18.36 -1.90 26.99
CA ALA A 693 -19.34 -1.36 26.05
C ALA A 693 -18.93 0.00 25.46
N ALA A 694 -19.62 0.34 24.38
CA ALA A 694 -19.28 1.41 23.45
C ALA A 694 -18.00 1.10 22.64
N PRO A 695 -17.76 1.77 21.50
CA PRO A 695 -16.61 1.48 20.66
C PRO A 695 -15.29 1.94 21.28
N ASP A 696 -14.74 1.13 22.18
CA ASP A 696 -13.48 1.33 22.86
C ASP A 696 -12.42 0.27 22.48
N ALA A 697 -11.16 0.68 22.51
CA ALA A 697 -9.98 -0.10 22.13
C ALA A 697 -8.98 -0.10 23.28
N HIS A 698 -8.73 -1.29 23.80
CA HIS A 698 -7.82 -1.55 24.90
C HIS A 698 -6.49 -2.07 24.36
N LEU A 699 -5.39 -1.57 24.93
CA LEU A 699 -4.03 -1.89 24.51
C LEU A 699 -3.30 -2.46 25.74
N LEU A 700 -3.01 -3.76 25.72
CA LEU A 700 -2.50 -4.53 26.85
C LEU A 700 -1.02 -4.91 26.65
N GLN A 701 -0.23 -4.90 27.71
CA GLN A 701 1.15 -5.41 27.75
C GLN A 701 1.37 -6.32 28.97
N GLU A 702 2.29 -7.29 28.90
CA GLU A 702 2.60 -8.15 30.06
C GLU A 702 3.37 -7.41 31.16
N VAL A 703 2.94 -7.59 32.42
CA VAL A 703 3.61 -6.99 33.59
C VAL A 703 4.95 -7.69 33.87
N THR A 704 6.04 -7.13 33.35
CA THR A 704 7.40 -7.64 33.56
C THR A 704 7.85 -7.42 35.02
N ARG A 705 7.76 -8.47 35.84
CA ARG A 705 8.19 -8.42 37.25
C ARG A 705 9.72 -8.32 37.35
N PRO A 706 10.27 -7.44 38.22
CA PRO A 706 11.69 -7.45 38.54
C PRO A 706 12.15 -8.80 39.12
N HIS A 707 13.31 -9.30 38.70
CA HIS A 707 13.84 -10.58 39.17
C HIS A 707 14.20 -10.50 40.67
N PRO A 708 13.82 -11.48 41.53
CA PRO A 708 13.90 -11.31 43.00
C PRO A 708 15.29 -11.23 43.65
N ASN A 709 16.39 -11.30 42.90
CA ASN A 709 17.76 -11.38 43.43
C ASN A 709 18.72 -10.42 42.71
N GLY A 710 18.73 -9.16 43.15
CA GLY A 710 19.74 -8.17 42.80
C GLY A 710 19.73 -7.02 43.82
N PRO A 711 20.88 -6.61 44.40
CA PRO A 711 20.88 -5.62 45.48
C PRO A 711 20.52 -4.24 44.96
N ALA A 712 19.49 -3.62 45.56
CA ALA A 712 19.00 -2.29 45.20
C ALA A 712 20.09 -1.22 45.40
N ARG A 713 20.69 -0.75 44.30
CA ARG A 713 21.59 0.42 44.32
C ARG A 713 20.77 1.70 44.27
N LEU A 714 20.61 2.34 45.43
CA LEU A 714 20.27 3.76 45.50
C LEU A 714 21.28 4.57 44.68
N VAL A 715 20.84 5.20 43.59
CA VAL A 715 21.64 6.21 42.87
C VAL A 715 21.32 7.58 43.47
N THR A 716 22.04 7.94 44.53
CA THR A 716 21.94 9.27 45.14
C THR A 716 22.43 10.35 44.17
N ARG A 717 21.63 11.40 43.96
CA ARG A 717 21.96 12.54 43.09
C ARG A 717 23.21 13.28 43.60
N ALA A 718 24.37 13.04 42.98
CA ALA A 718 25.53 13.90 43.12
C ALA A 718 25.27 15.23 42.38
N ARG A 719 25.13 16.34 43.12
CA ARG A 719 25.08 17.68 42.53
C ARG A 719 26.44 18.03 41.90
N ARG A 720 26.46 18.43 40.62
CA ARG A 720 27.64 19.13 40.07
C ARG A 720 27.61 20.60 40.51
N PRO A 721 28.73 21.20 40.94
CA PRO A 721 28.80 22.62 41.24
C PRO A 721 28.87 23.46 39.96
N PHE A 722 28.42 24.72 40.05
CA PHE A 722 28.74 25.75 39.06
C PHE A 722 30.24 26.08 39.09
N VAL A 723 30.82 26.38 37.93
CA VAL A 723 32.14 27.02 37.82
C VAL A 723 32.03 28.19 36.83
N PHE A 724 32.19 29.41 37.34
CA PHE A 724 32.48 30.58 36.52
C PHE A 724 33.99 30.66 36.26
N ARG A 725 34.42 31.54 35.34
CA ARG A 725 35.84 31.76 35.01
C ARG A 725 36.69 32.03 36.28
N GLY A 726 37.85 31.41 36.34
CA GLY A 726 38.93 31.71 37.29
C GLY A 726 40.28 31.48 36.63
N GLU A 727 41.25 32.34 36.92
CA GLU A 727 42.62 32.26 36.41
C GLU A 727 43.51 31.38 37.33
N CYS A 728 44.80 31.32 37.03
CA CYS A 728 45.80 30.47 37.67
C CYS A 728 45.87 30.57 39.21
N VAL A 729 46.25 29.48 39.89
CA VAL A 729 47.59 29.34 40.55
C VAL A 729 47.81 27.92 41.11
N ALA A 730 49.10 27.60 41.26
CA ALA A 730 49.84 26.37 41.57
C ALA A 730 49.44 25.44 42.76
N GLU A 731 50.16 24.29 42.81
CA GLU A 731 50.52 23.47 44.00
C GLU A 731 49.43 22.64 44.73
N SER A 732 49.70 21.47 45.35
CA SER A 732 50.86 20.55 45.30
C SER A 732 50.59 19.18 45.97
N ASP A 733 51.43 18.18 45.67
CA ASP A 733 51.93 17.09 46.55
C ASP A 733 51.02 15.89 47.00
N ARG A 734 51.58 14.67 46.82
CA ARG A 734 51.59 13.44 47.70
C ARG A 734 50.30 12.78 48.27
N SER A 735 50.26 11.48 48.63
CA SER A 735 51.09 10.30 48.27
C SER A 735 50.60 8.95 48.84
N MET A 736 50.81 7.86 48.07
CA MET A 736 51.24 6.51 48.53
C MET A 736 50.32 5.55 49.35
N ALA A 737 50.79 4.27 49.40
CA ALA A 737 50.42 3.10 50.23
C ALA A 737 49.17 2.28 49.76
N ARG A 738 49.25 0.97 49.40
CA ARG A 738 49.74 -0.30 50.06
C ARG A 738 48.65 -0.95 50.96
N GLN A 739 48.47 -2.29 51.10
CA GLN A 739 49.10 -3.49 50.48
C GLN A 739 48.30 -4.80 50.78
N GLY A 740 48.29 -5.79 49.85
CA GLY A 740 48.27 -7.25 50.14
C GLY A 740 47.02 -7.93 50.75
N LEU A 741 46.99 -9.25 51.03
CA LEU A 741 47.72 -10.42 50.46
C LEU A 741 47.12 -11.78 50.95
N PHE A 742 47.43 -12.91 50.26
CA PHE A 742 47.12 -14.35 50.60
C PHE A 742 45.63 -14.82 50.56
N GLY A 743 45.29 -16.10 50.30
CA GLY A 743 46.06 -17.24 49.72
C GLY A 743 45.50 -18.67 50.01
N HIS A 744 45.78 -19.65 49.11
CA HIS A 744 45.74 -21.14 49.31
C HIS A 744 44.34 -21.83 49.45
N VAL A 745 44.06 -23.14 49.17
CA VAL A 745 44.64 -24.30 48.42
C VAL A 745 43.52 -25.38 48.25
N ALA A 746 43.40 -26.25 47.23
CA ALA A 746 44.00 -27.62 47.10
C ALA A 746 43.68 -28.38 45.76
N ALA A 747 43.30 -29.67 45.80
CA ALA A 747 43.12 -30.66 44.69
C ALA A 747 41.94 -31.65 44.98
N GLY A 748 41.50 -32.61 44.14
CA GLY A 748 41.82 -32.99 42.74
C GLY A 748 41.30 -34.42 42.33
N HIS A 749 41.42 -34.78 41.03
CA HIS A 749 41.27 -36.13 40.36
C HIS A 749 39.94 -36.95 40.51
N GLY A 750 39.55 -37.87 39.60
CA GLY A 750 40.16 -38.40 38.35
C GLY A 750 39.25 -39.34 37.50
N GLU A 751 39.80 -39.88 36.40
CA GLU A 751 39.22 -40.51 35.17
C GLU A 751 38.36 -41.82 35.25
N GLY A 752 37.72 -42.23 34.13
CA GLY A 752 37.23 -43.61 33.91
C GLY A 752 36.37 -43.92 32.64
N MET A 753 36.82 -44.87 31.79
CA MET A 753 36.10 -45.58 30.67
C MET A 753 36.36 -47.12 30.82
N PRO A 754 35.75 -48.15 30.12
CA PRO A 754 35.59 -48.27 28.63
C PRO A 754 34.57 -49.30 27.97
N SER A 755 34.20 -49.12 26.68
CA SER A 755 33.90 -50.16 25.63
C SER A 755 32.73 -51.21 25.82
N ARG A 756 32.19 -51.99 24.85
CA ARG A 756 32.73 -52.69 23.63
C ARG A 756 31.61 -53.41 22.77
N ARG A 757 31.89 -53.69 21.45
CA ARG A 757 31.29 -54.71 20.52
C ARG A 757 29.84 -54.53 19.95
N ALA A 758 29.37 -55.26 18.91
CA ALA A 758 29.87 -55.51 17.52
C ALA A 758 28.99 -56.51 16.68
N LEU A 759 28.54 -56.13 15.47
CA LEU A 759 28.11 -56.95 14.29
C LEU A 759 27.74 -56.00 13.10
N VAL A 760 27.87 -56.19 11.77
CA VAL A 760 28.36 -57.23 10.80
C VAL A 760 27.32 -58.16 10.12
N LEU A 761 26.97 -57.92 8.83
CA LEU A 761 26.83 -58.93 7.73
C LEU A 761 26.55 -58.33 6.30
N LEU A 762 27.29 -58.81 5.28
CA LEU A 762 26.95 -59.15 3.85
C LEU A 762 26.09 -58.23 2.88
N VAL A 763 26.23 -58.17 1.53
CA VAL A 763 27.32 -58.54 0.56
C VAL A 763 27.02 -58.24 -0.96
N LEU A 764 28.08 -58.02 -1.79
CA LEU A 764 28.25 -58.20 -3.29
C LEU A 764 27.25 -57.54 -4.29
N LEU A 765 27.49 -57.38 -5.62
CA LEU A 765 28.64 -57.44 -6.58
C LEU A 765 28.63 -56.10 -7.39
N VAL A 766 29.71 -55.44 -7.83
CA VAL A 766 30.93 -55.81 -8.60
C VAL A 766 30.76 -55.83 -10.14
N SER A 767 31.22 -54.73 -10.79
CA SER A 767 32.00 -54.61 -12.05
C SER A 767 31.40 -55.14 -13.39
N LEU A 768 31.81 -54.83 -14.64
CA LEU A 768 33.08 -54.49 -15.34
C LEU A 768 32.80 -53.63 -16.63
N VAL A 769 33.72 -53.13 -17.48
CA VAL A 769 35.04 -52.44 -17.33
C VAL A 769 35.59 -51.97 -18.74
N PHE A 770 36.36 -50.86 -18.83
CA PHE A 770 37.33 -50.44 -19.91
C PHE A 770 36.88 -49.83 -21.29
N VAL A 771 37.84 -49.06 -21.89
CA VAL A 771 37.97 -48.47 -23.27
C VAL A 771 36.90 -47.43 -23.71
N GLY A 772 37.20 -46.33 -24.42
CA GLY A 772 38.47 -45.70 -24.81
C GLY A 772 38.42 -44.95 -26.17
N CYS A 773 39.19 -43.87 -26.31
CA CYS A 773 39.49 -43.06 -27.52
C CYS A 773 38.42 -42.09 -28.10
N SER A 774 38.87 -40.82 -28.19
CA SER A 774 38.53 -39.76 -29.15
C SER A 774 37.12 -39.12 -29.19
N PRO A 775 37.04 -37.76 -29.19
CA PRO A 775 35.77 -37.05 -29.32
C PRO A 775 35.26 -37.02 -30.77
N ARG A 776 33.97 -37.26 -30.96
CA ARG A 776 33.22 -36.72 -32.11
C ARG A 776 32.81 -35.27 -31.80
N PRO A 777 32.63 -34.40 -32.81
CA PRO A 777 32.30 -33.00 -32.57
C PRO A 777 31.00 -32.88 -31.76
N SER A 778 31.03 -32.05 -30.73
CA SER A 778 29.85 -31.74 -29.93
C SER A 778 28.82 -31.02 -30.79
N SER A 779 27.65 -31.62 -30.96
CA SER A 779 26.46 -30.95 -31.47
C SER A 779 26.23 -29.64 -30.69
N PRO A 780 25.79 -28.54 -31.33
CA PRO A 780 25.53 -27.30 -30.61
C PRO A 780 24.50 -27.55 -29.51
N THR A 781 24.84 -27.16 -28.28
CA THR A 781 23.93 -27.25 -27.13
C THR A 781 22.65 -26.48 -27.43
N ARG A 782 21.50 -27.16 -27.45
CA ARG A 782 20.20 -26.52 -27.56
C ARG A 782 20.10 -25.43 -26.48
N ALA A 783 19.90 -24.18 -26.90
CA ALA A 783 19.36 -23.16 -26.01
C ALA A 783 18.04 -23.67 -25.44
N ARG A 784 17.87 -23.58 -24.11
CA ARG A 784 16.69 -24.10 -23.43
C ARG A 784 15.57 -23.08 -23.61
N ALA A 785 14.62 -23.40 -24.47
CA ALA A 785 13.46 -22.57 -24.75
C ALA A 785 12.67 -22.23 -23.47
N ALA A 786 12.17 -21.00 -23.39
CA ALA A 786 11.49 -20.46 -22.22
C ALA A 786 10.02 -20.18 -22.53
N VAL A 787 9.16 -20.31 -21.52
CA VAL A 787 7.76 -19.86 -21.58
C VAL A 787 7.64 -18.55 -20.80
N THR A 788 7.21 -17.48 -21.48
CA THR A 788 6.87 -16.20 -20.85
C THR A 788 5.36 -16.08 -20.71
N GLU A 789 4.89 -15.86 -19.48
CA GLU A 789 3.50 -15.54 -19.15
C GLU A 789 3.27 -14.02 -19.30
N ILE A 790 2.20 -13.61 -19.98
CA ILE A 790 1.79 -12.21 -20.17
C ILE A 790 0.31 -12.06 -19.80
N THR A 791 0.07 -11.36 -18.69
CA THR A 791 -1.28 -10.96 -18.27
C THR A 791 -1.65 -9.61 -18.88
N SER A 792 -2.85 -9.49 -19.45
CA SER A 792 -3.40 -8.18 -19.81
C SER A 792 -3.66 -7.32 -18.57
N ILE A 793 -3.83 -6.02 -18.77
CA ILE A 793 -4.38 -5.14 -17.73
C ILE A 793 -5.80 -5.60 -17.31
N PRO A 794 -6.29 -5.27 -16.09
CA PRO A 794 -7.64 -5.66 -15.65
C PRO A 794 -8.78 -5.18 -16.56
N TRP A 795 -8.58 -4.10 -17.33
CA TRP A 795 -9.50 -3.64 -18.39
C TRP A 795 -9.64 -4.65 -19.54
N GLY A 796 -8.58 -5.42 -19.83
CA GLY A 796 -8.60 -6.59 -20.71
C GLY A 796 -8.91 -7.91 -19.97
N PHE A 797 -9.63 -7.86 -18.85
CA PHE A 797 -10.05 -8.99 -18.00
C PHE A 797 -8.92 -9.84 -17.39
N SER A 798 -7.69 -9.30 -17.27
CA SER A 798 -6.47 -10.01 -16.82
C SER A 798 -6.30 -11.39 -17.45
N THR A 799 -6.59 -11.48 -18.75
CA THR A 799 -6.39 -12.66 -19.57
C THR A 799 -4.90 -12.98 -19.68
N GLN A 800 -4.58 -14.25 -19.47
CA GLN A 800 -3.26 -14.79 -19.72
C GLN A 800 -3.11 -15.15 -21.18
N SER A 801 -1.97 -14.79 -21.74
CA SER A 801 -1.48 -15.25 -23.05
C SER A 801 0.03 -15.49 -22.91
N TYR A 802 0.59 -16.36 -23.74
CA TYR A 802 1.94 -16.90 -23.49
C TYR A 802 2.84 -16.74 -24.71
N PHE A 803 4.14 -16.62 -24.49
CA PHE A 803 5.14 -16.77 -25.55
C PHE A 803 6.05 -17.96 -25.27
N LEU A 804 6.20 -18.81 -26.27
CA LEU A 804 7.22 -19.85 -26.35
C LEU A 804 8.43 -19.29 -27.10
N GLU A 805 9.56 -19.14 -26.43
CA GLU A 805 10.79 -18.64 -27.02
C GLU A 805 11.54 -19.77 -27.74
N GLY A 806 11.50 -19.78 -29.08
CA GLY A 806 12.22 -20.75 -29.90
C GLY A 806 13.62 -20.29 -30.30
N PRO A 807 14.43 -21.17 -30.92
CA PRO A 807 15.73 -20.81 -31.48
C PRO A 807 15.72 -19.65 -32.51
N THR A 808 14.70 -19.53 -33.36
CA THR A 808 14.66 -18.52 -34.45
C THR A 808 13.73 -17.34 -34.20
N GLY A 809 12.72 -17.52 -33.35
CA GLY A 809 11.63 -16.56 -33.16
C GLY A 809 10.80 -16.88 -31.93
N LEU A 810 9.57 -16.34 -31.88
CA LEU A 810 8.59 -16.61 -30.82
C LEU A 810 7.32 -17.23 -31.40
N VAL A 811 6.66 -18.08 -30.61
CA VAL A 811 5.25 -18.46 -30.83
C VAL A 811 4.38 -17.88 -29.72
N ALA A 812 3.37 -17.09 -30.07
CA ALA A 812 2.34 -16.63 -29.15
C ALA A 812 1.21 -17.66 -29.00
N ILE A 813 0.64 -17.74 -27.80
CA ILE A 813 -0.54 -18.52 -27.46
C ILE A 813 -1.60 -17.54 -26.93
N ASP A 814 -2.72 -17.49 -27.64
CA ASP A 814 -3.78 -16.48 -27.57
C ASP A 814 -3.31 -15.04 -27.90
N THR A 815 -4.24 -14.22 -28.41
CA THR A 815 -3.94 -12.92 -29.03
C THR A 815 -4.50 -11.69 -28.29
N GLN A 816 -4.95 -11.86 -27.03
CA GLN A 816 -5.50 -10.83 -26.15
C GLN A 816 -6.86 -10.21 -26.57
N PHE A 817 -7.55 -9.63 -25.58
CA PHE A 817 -8.88 -9.01 -25.69
C PHE A 817 -8.92 -7.68 -26.44
N LEU A 818 -7.81 -6.94 -26.42
CA LEU A 818 -7.72 -5.63 -27.06
C LEU A 818 -6.52 -5.61 -28.03
N PRO A 819 -6.68 -5.07 -29.24
CA PRO A 819 -5.58 -4.79 -30.16
C PRO A 819 -4.42 -4.01 -29.51
N SER A 820 -4.69 -3.06 -28.61
CA SER A 820 -3.64 -2.35 -27.84
C SER A 820 -2.87 -3.26 -26.87
N GLU A 821 -3.56 -4.15 -26.15
CA GLU A 821 -2.91 -5.14 -25.29
C GLU A 821 -2.14 -6.19 -26.10
N ALA A 822 -2.54 -6.47 -27.33
CA ALA A 822 -1.77 -7.28 -28.27
C ALA A 822 -0.48 -6.55 -28.74
N GLU A 823 -0.55 -5.25 -29.07
CA GLU A 823 0.64 -4.43 -29.38
C GLU A 823 1.62 -4.43 -28.19
N ARG A 824 1.09 -4.21 -26.97
CA ARG A 824 1.84 -4.24 -25.70
C ARG A 824 2.46 -5.63 -25.44
N MET A 825 1.70 -6.70 -25.65
CA MET A 825 2.15 -8.08 -25.48
C MET A 825 3.32 -8.41 -26.41
N ILE A 826 3.21 -8.06 -27.71
CA ILE A 826 4.30 -8.21 -28.69
C ILE A 826 5.52 -7.39 -28.26
N ALA A 827 5.35 -6.10 -27.99
CA ALA A 827 6.45 -5.21 -27.61
C ALA A 827 7.23 -5.70 -26.38
N ILE A 828 6.55 -6.21 -25.35
CA ILE A 828 7.19 -6.79 -24.16
C ILE A 828 8.03 -8.02 -24.51
N ALA A 829 7.52 -8.92 -25.36
CA ALA A 829 8.21 -10.16 -25.69
C ALA A 829 9.40 -9.94 -26.63
N GLU A 830 9.25 -9.10 -27.65
CA GLU A 830 10.34 -8.74 -28.57
C GLU A 830 11.44 -7.96 -27.84
N ALA A 831 11.09 -7.05 -26.92
CA ALA A 831 12.07 -6.32 -26.12
C ALA A 831 12.84 -7.21 -25.13
N ARG A 832 12.21 -8.27 -24.58
CA ARG A 832 12.83 -9.22 -23.64
C ARG A 832 13.73 -10.27 -24.31
N THR A 833 13.37 -10.71 -25.52
CA THR A 833 14.02 -11.85 -26.19
C THR A 833 14.85 -11.46 -27.41
N HIS A 834 14.68 -10.23 -27.91
CA HIS A 834 15.23 -9.72 -29.17
C HIS A 834 14.84 -10.58 -30.40
N LYS A 835 13.75 -11.34 -30.30
CA LYS A 835 13.21 -12.21 -31.35
C LYS A 835 11.84 -11.72 -31.81
N LYS A 836 11.56 -11.89 -33.10
CA LYS A 836 10.25 -11.59 -33.71
C LYS A 836 9.24 -12.71 -33.46
N VAL A 837 7.96 -12.36 -33.39
CA VAL A 837 6.87 -13.33 -33.35
C VAL A 837 6.66 -13.92 -34.74
N GLU A 838 6.90 -15.22 -34.91
CA GLU A 838 6.68 -15.91 -36.20
C GLU A 838 5.24 -16.41 -36.33
N LEU A 839 4.65 -16.84 -35.22
CA LEU A 839 3.37 -17.54 -35.17
C LEU A 839 2.56 -17.09 -33.94
N ALA A 840 1.24 -17.00 -34.07
CA ALA A 840 0.31 -16.96 -32.94
C ALA A 840 -0.77 -18.03 -33.12
N ILE A 841 -1.20 -18.66 -32.03
CA ILE A 841 -2.25 -19.69 -32.03
C ILE A 841 -3.41 -19.23 -31.16
N VAL A 842 -4.62 -19.13 -31.73
CA VAL A 842 -5.86 -18.87 -30.99
C VAL A 842 -6.42 -20.20 -30.50
N LEU A 843 -6.59 -20.37 -29.18
CA LEU A 843 -6.99 -21.64 -28.58
C LEU A 843 -8.50 -21.91 -28.64
N HIS A 844 -9.36 -20.90 -28.49
CA HIS A 844 -10.81 -21.07 -28.63
C HIS A 844 -11.53 -19.76 -28.97
N ALA A 845 -12.83 -19.85 -29.28
CA ALA A 845 -13.63 -18.73 -29.76
C ALA A 845 -14.22 -17.88 -28.61
N ASN A 846 -13.36 -17.20 -27.85
CA ASN A 846 -13.75 -16.11 -26.95
C ASN A 846 -12.92 -14.86 -27.31
N PRO A 847 -13.46 -13.62 -27.26
CA PRO A 847 -12.77 -12.46 -27.84
C PRO A 847 -11.42 -12.14 -27.18
N ASP A 848 -11.23 -12.54 -25.92
CA ASP A 848 -9.96 -12.39 -25.22
C ASP A 848 -8.83 -13.26 -25.76
N LYS A 849 -9.17 -14.22 -26.64
CA LYS A 849 -8.22 -15.10 -27.32
C LYS A 849 -7.96 -14.68 -28.77
N PHE A 850 -8.92 -14.03 -29.43
CA PHE A 850 -8.87 -13.77 -30.88
C PHE A 850 -8.81 -12.29 -31.31
N ASN A 851 -9.16 -11.31 -30.46
CA ASN A 851 -9.33 -9.92 -30.90
C ASN A 851 -8.05 -9.29 -31.45
N GLY A 852 -6.89 -9.56 -30.86
CA GLY A 852 -5.60 -9.06 -31.36
C GLY A 852 -5.05 -9.77 -32.60
N THR A 853 -5.74 -10.74 -33.21
CA THR A 853 -5.30 -11.42 -34.45
C THR A 853 -4.80 -10.45 -35.52
N ALA A 854 -5.56 -9.37 -35.79
CA ALA A 854 -5.18 -8.37 -36.76
C ALA A 854 -3.93 -7.56 -36.37
N THR A 855 -3.64 -7.42 -35.08
CA THR A 855 -2.38 -6.84 -34.56
C THR A 855 -1.20 -7.75 -34.84
N PHE A 856 -1.28 -9.03 -34.47
CA PHE A 856 -0.21 -10.00 -34.76
C PHE A 856 0.07 -10.12 -36.27
N GLN A 857 -0.97 -10.10 -37.11
CA GLN A 857 -0.83 -10.06 -38.57
C GLN A 857 -0.11 -8.81 -39.08
N ARG A 858 -0.35 -7.62 -38.50
CA ARG A 858 0.40 -6.38 -38.86
C ARG A 858 1.89 -6.46 -38.51
N HIS A 859 2.25 -7.19 -37.46
CA HIS A 859 3.66 -7.45 -37.10
C HIS A 859 4.32 -8.55 -37.94
N GLY A 860 3.60 -9.13 -38.91
CA GLY A 860 4.11 -10.20 -39.77
C GLY A 860 4.03 -11.60 -39.17
N ALA A 861 3.45 -11.75 -37.97
CA ALA A 861 3.21 -13.06 -37.39
C ALA A 861 2.03 -13.75 -38.09
N ARG A 862 2.21 -15.01 -38.46
CA ARG A 862 1.13 -15.86 -38.97
C ARG A 862 0.21 -16.24 -37.81
N VAL A 863 -1.09 -16.01 -37.90
CA VAL A 863 -2.05 -16.33 -36.83
C VAL A 863 -2.93 -17.47 -37.27
N VAL A 864 -3.01 -18.55 -36.48
CA VAL A 864 -3.69 -19.81 -36.86
C VAL A 864 -4.70 -20.29 -35.80
N THR A 865 -5.67 -21.10 -36.21
CA THR A 865 -6.52 -21.90 -35.30
C THR A 865 -7.12 -23.12 -36.01
N SER A 866 -7.88 -23.96 -35.29
CA SER A 866 -8.53 -25.14 -35.87
C SER A 866 -9.76 -24.78 -36.71
N ALA A 867 -10.17 -25.70 -37.59
CA ALA A 867 -11.38 -25.53 -38.40
C ALA A 867 -12.66 -25.46 -37.54
N ALA A 868 -12.70 -26.11 -36.37
CA ALA A 868 -13.81 -25.96 -35.44
C ALA A 868 -13.86 -24.58 -34.78
N VAL A 869 -12.74 -24.10 -34.21
CA VAL A 869 -12.67 -22.79 -33.55
C VAL A 869 -12.95 -21.65 -34.54
N ALA A 870 -12.37 -21.71 -35.74
CA ALA A 870 -12.53 -20.65 -36.75
C ALA A 870 -13.99 -20.42 -37.19
N ARG A 871 -14.85 -21.46 -37.17
CA ARG A 871 -16.27 -21.34 -37.54
C ARG A 871 -17.09 -20.54 -36.51
N LEU A 872 -16.67 -20.54 -35.25
CA LEU A 872 -17.40 -19.91 -34.13
C LEU A 872 -17.07 -18.41 -33.98
N ILE A 873 -15.87 -18.00 -34.40
CA ILE A 873 -15.38 -16.61 -34.22
C ILE A 873 -16.34 -15.55 -34.80
N PRO A 874 -16.94 -15.69 -36.00
CA PRO A 874 -17.82 -14.65 -36.55
C PRO A 874 -19.08 -14.37 -35.72
N GLU A 875 -19.75 -15.42 -35.23
CA GLU A 875 -20.98 -15.28 -34.43
C GLU A 875 -20.66 -14.76 -33.02
N VAL A 876 -19.63 -15.30 -32.37
CA VAL A 876 -19.15 -14.80 -31.08
C VAL A 876 -18.73 -13.33 -31.22
N HIS A 877 -18.05 -12.96 -32.29
CA HIS A 877 -17.70 -11.57 -32.57
C HIS A 877 -18.94 -10.69 -32.72
N GLU A 878 -19.92 -11.05 -33.54
CA GLU A 878 -21.15 -10.25 -33.71
C GLU A 878 -21.95 -10.11 -32.40
N LYS A 879 -22.04 -11.18 -31.59
CA LYS A 879 -22.66 -11.15 -30.27
C LYS A 879 -21.92 -10.21 -29.31
N ARG A 880 -20.59 -10.28 -29.28
CA ARG A 880 -19.75 -9.55 -28.32
C ARG A 880 -19.48 -8.10 -28.74
N LEU A 881 -19.39 -7.82 -30.04
CA LEU A 881 -19.32 -6.46 -30.60
C LEU A 881 -20.48 -5.60 -30.09
N ARG A 882 -21.71 -6.12 -30.12
CA ARG A 882 -22.90 -5.43 -29.58
C ARG A 882 -22.88 -5.19 -28.07
N ALA A 883 -22.13 -5.99 -27.31
CA ALA A 883 -22.03 -5.87 -25.85
C ALA A 883 -20.82 -5.05 -25.38
N PHE A 884 -19.77 -4.95 -26.20
CA PHE A 884 -18.47 -4.43 -25.81
C PHE A 884 -17.96 -3.27 -26.67
N TYR A 885 -18.40 -3.09 -27.92
CA TYR A 885 -17.80 -2.09 -28.82
C TYR A 885 -17.83 -0.68 -28.22
N ASP A 886 -19.00 -0.17 -27.82
CA ASP A 886 -19.14 1.20 -27.31
C ASP A 886 -18.35 1.45 -26.01
N ARG A 887 -18.11 0.40 -25.21
CA ARG A 887 -17.32 0.47 -23.96
C ARG A 887 -15.81 0.49 -24.23
N TYR A 888 -15.37 -0.19 -25.29
CA TYR A 888 -13.95 -0.44 -25.57
C TYR A 888 -13.49 0.24 -26.89
N ALA A 889 -14.31 1.11 -27.48
CA ALA A 889 -13.95 1.89 -28.66
C ALA A 889 -12.89 2.97 -28.32
N PRO A 890 -11.99 3.32 -29.26
CA PRO A 890 -11.89 2.80 -30.64
C PRO A 890 -11.10 1.48 -30.76
N ASP A 891 -10.62 0.91 -29.66
CA ASP A 891 -9.67 -0.20 -29.61
C ASP A 891 -10.34 -1.56 -29.97
N TYR A 892 -11.56 -1.81 -29.50
CA TYR A 892 -12.28 -3.05 -29.82
C TYR A 892 -12.46 -3.23 -31.35
N PRO A 893 -12.07 -4.38 -31.93
CA PRO A 893 -12.11 -4.57 -33.37
C PRO A 893 -13.55 -4.52 -33.91
N LYS A 894 -13.79 -3.69 -34.94
CA LYS A 894 -15.08 -3.67 -35.66
C LYS A 894 -15.27 -4.93 -36.49
N GLU A 895 -14.29 -5.21 -37.34
CA GLU A 895 -14.29 -6.35 -38.25
C GLU A 895 -14.04 -7.66 -37.48
N ALA A 896 -14.76 -8.73 -37.84
CA ALA A 896 -14.57 -10.06 -37.29
C ALA A 896 -13.12 -10.55 -37.57
N PRO A 897 -12.31 -10.85 -36.53
CA PRO A 897 -10.93 -11.29 -36.69
C PRO A 897 -10.80 -12.61 -37.46
N ARG A 898 -9.74 -12.74 -38.27
CA ARG A 898 -9.59 -13.84 -39.26
C ARG A 898 -8.24 -14.55 -39.12
N PRO A 899 -8.10 -15.52 -38.20
CA PRO A 899 -6.97 -16.43 -38.19
C PRO A 899 -7.01 -17.37 -39.41
N GLU A 900 -5.84 -17.87 -39.80
CA GLU A 900 -5.68 -18.93 -40.79
C GLU A 900 -6.24 -20.26 -40.24
N ILE A 901 -7.00 -20.97 -41.07
CA ILE A 901 -7.55 -22.28 -40.72
C ILE A 901 -6.48 -23.35 -40.99
N LEU A 902 -6.07 -24.06 -39.93
CA LEU A 902 -5.17 -25.22 -40.07
C LEU A 902 -5.86 -26.35 -40.85
N PRO A 903 -5.11 -27.12 -41.68
CA PRO A 903 -5.64 -28.29 -42.36
C PRO A 903 -6.28 -29.29 -41.39
N GLU A 904 -7.38 -29.92 -41.81
CA GLU A 904 -8.10 -30.89 -41.00
C GLU A 904 -7.19 -32.05 -40.58
N GLY A 905 -7.25 -32.44 -39.30
CA GLY A 905 -6.40 -33.49 -38.73
C GLY A 905 -4.97 -33.07 -38.40
N THR A 906 -4.57 -31.80 -38.51
CA THR A 906 -3.23 -31.33 -38.12
C THR A 906 -2.94 -31.64 -36.63
N LYS A 907 -1.93 -32.48 -36.37
CA LYS A 907 -1.49 -32.85 -35.00
C LYS A 907 -0.14 -32.28 -34.56
N GLU A 908 0.64 -31.73 -35.49
CA GLU A 908 1.89 -31.01 -35.19
C GLU A 908 1.96 -29.69 -35.95
N LEU A 909 2.58 -28.69 -35.35
CA LEU A 909 2.89 -27.39 -35.96
C LEU A 909 4.33 -26.98 -35.63
N ARG A 910 5.04 -26.43 -36.62
CA ARG A 910 6.46 -26.08 -36.54
C ARG A 910 6.65 -24.61 -36.92
N ALA A 911 7.18 -23.84 -35.98
CA ALA A 911 7.52 -22.42 -36.08
C ALA A 911 8.54 -22.09 -34.98
N ALA A 912 9.28 -20.99 -35.09
CA ALA A 912 10.31 -20.55 -34.15
C ALA A 912 11.49 -21.53 -33.93
N GLY A 913 11.57 -22.62 -34.71
CA GLY A 913 12.45 -23.76 -34.42
C GLY A 913 11.89 -24.75 -33.37
N LEU A 914 10.65 -24.55 -32.92
CA LEU A 914 9.92 -25.43 -32.02
C LEU A 914 9.09 -26.47 -32.80
N THR A 915 8.55 -27.45 -32.07
CA THR A 915 7.57 -28.42 -32.58
C THR A 915 6.48 -28.58 -31.53
N LEU A 916 5.30 -28.06 -31.83
CA LEU A 916 4.14 -28.02 -30.94
C LEU A 916 3.18 -29.13 -31.37
N LYS A 917 2.65 -29.91 -30.43
CA LYS A 917 1.53 -30.82 -30.72
C LYS A 917 0.21 -30.08 -30.54
N LEU A 918 -0.76 -30.45 -31.36
CA LEU A 918 -2.08 -29.83 -31.43
C LEU A 918 -3.18 -30.85 -31.12
N HIS A 919 -3.93 -30.58 -30.05
CA HIS A 919 -5.03 -31.40 -29.56
C HIS A 919 -6.34 -30.64 -29.75
N GLU A 920 -6.97 -30.82 -30.91
CA GLU A 920 -8.32 -30.31 -31.16
C GLU A 920 -9.35 -31.11 -30.34
N MET A 921 -10.24 -30.39 -29.65
CA MET A 921 -11.13 -30.88 -28.60
C MET A 921 -12.54 -30.29 -28.78
N GLY A 922 -13.55 -31.04 -28.34
CA GLY A 922 -14.97 -30.63 -28.41
C GLY A 922 -15.39 -29.62 -27.35
N ALA A 923 -16.67 -29.60 -27.02
CA ALA A 923 -17.29 -28.66 -26.08
C ALA A 923 -16.66 -28.69 -24.67
N GLY A 924 -16.79 -27.59 -23.94
CA GLY A 924 -16.07 -27.32 -22.68
C GLY A 924 -16.39 -25.91 -22.16
N CYS A 925 -15.42 -24.99 -22.12
CA CYS A 925 -15.71 -23.57 -21.82
C CYS A 925 -16.29 -22.80 -23.01
N SER A 926 -16.32 -23.42 -24.19
CA SER A 926 -16.97 -23.02 -25.44
C SER A 926 -17.32 -24.28 -26.25
N GLU A 927 -17.83 -24.18 -27.48
CA GLU A 927 -18.19 -25.36 -28.30
C GLU A 927 -16.98 -26.15 -28.85
N ALA A 928 -15.82 -25.51 -29.01
CA ALA A 928 -14.62 -26.15 -29.57
C ALA A 928 -13.33 -25.50 -29.07
N HIS A 929 -12.29 -26.31 -28.87
CA HIS A 929 -10.99 -25.87 -28.36
C HIS A 929 -9.83 -26.49 -29.13
N LEU A 930 -8.70 -25.81 -29.08
CA LEU A 930 -7.40 -26.29 -29.51
C LEU A 930 -6.47 -26.20 -28.28
N VAL A 931 -5.99 -27.33 -27.78
CA VAL A 931 -4.99 -27.38 -26.70
C VAL A 931 -3.61 -27.59 -27.33
N VAL A 932 -2.64 -26.79 -26.90
CA VAL A 932 -1.25 -26.86 -27.40
C VAL A 932 -0.38 -27.55 -26.37
N GLU A 933 0.40 -28.55 -26.80
CA GLU A 933 1.34 -29.28 -25.95
C GLU A 933 2.78 -29.14 -26.46
N TRP A 934 3.71 -28.78 -25.57
CA TRP A 934 5.13 -28.61 -25.89
C TRP A 934 6.05 -28.94 -24.70
N GLU A 935 6.99 -29.87 -24.87
CA GLU A 935 8.00 -30.30 -23.84
C GLU A 935 7.43 -30.51 -22.41
N GLY A 936 6.16 -30.94 -22.29
CA GLY A 936 5.46 -31.17 -21.02
C GLY A 936 4.65 -29.98 -20.49
N HIS A 937 4.63 -28.86 -21.20
CA HIS A 937 3.71 -27.75 -20.99
C HIS A 937 2.41 -27.99 -21.77
N ALA A 938 1.25 -27.75 -21.16
CA ALA A 938 -0.06 -27.75 -21.82
C ALA A 938 -0.73 -26.38 -21.69
N PHE A 939 -1.07 -25.77 -22.82
CA PHE A 939 -1.78 -24.49 -22.90
C PHE A 939 -3.25 -24.74 -23.23
N VAL A 940 -4.12 -24.38 -22.30
CA VAL A 940 -5.51 -24.88 -22.27
C VAL A 940 -6.57 -23.77 -22.39
N GLY A 941 -6.15 -22.50 -22.40
CA GLY A 941 -7.06 -21.37 -22.44
C GLY A 941 -8.03 -21.37 -21.23
N ASP A 942 -9.25 -20.88 -21.44
CA ASP A 942 -10.24 -20.73 -20.35
C ASP A 942 -10.86 -22.05 -19.88
N LEU A 943 -10.41 -23.21 -20.40
CA LEU A 943 -10.73 -24.52 -19.81
C LEU A 943 -10.20 -24.66 -18.38
N VAL A 944 -9.22 -23.83 -17.96
CA VAL A 944 -8.75 -23.76 -16.56
C VAL A 944 -8.62 -22.29 -16.14
N ALA A 945 -9.09 -21.97 -14.94
CA ALA A 945 -8.95 -20.67 -14.29
C ALA A 945 -8.38 -20.85 -12.88
N ASN A 946 -7.15 -20.40 -12.65
CA ASN A 946 -6.48 -20.54 -11.35
C ASN A 946 -6.81 -19.31 -10.46
N ARG A 947 -7.57 -19.52 -9.38
CA ARG A 947 -8.07 -18.44 -8.49
C ARG A 947 -8.86 -17.35 -9.22
N ALA A 948 -9.67 -17.75 -10.19
CA ALA A 948 -10.66 -16.90 -10.83
C ALA A 948 -11.93 -17.69 -11.11
N HIS A 949 -13.10 -17.08 -10.93
CA HIS A 949 -14.37 -17.67 -11.31
C HIS A 949 -14.41 -17.90 -12.83
N ALA A 950 -14.94 -19.06 -13.24
CA ALA A 950 -15.01 -19.44 -14.64
C ALA A 950 -16.13 -18.69 -15.39
N TRP A 951 -15.96 -18.47 -16.70
CA TRP A 951 -17.00 -17.91 -17.56
C TRP A 951 -17.93 -19.04 -18.05
N LEU A 952 -19.15 -19.11 -17.50
CA LEU A 952 -20.06 -20.25 -17.73
C LEU A 952 -21.11 -20.02 -18.82
N GLU A 953 -21.30 -18.80 -19.34
CA GLU A 953 -22.41 -18.44 -20.25
C GLU A 953 -22.49 -19.37 -21.48
N ILE A 954 -21.35 -19.70 -22.06
CA ILE A 954 -21.20 -20.49 -23.30
C ILE A 954 -20.47 -21.82 -23.07
N GLY A 955 -20.31 -22.23 -21.81
CA GLY A 955 -19.61 -23.46 -21.44
C GLY A 955 -20.56 -24.54 -20.92
N GLU A 956 -20.34 -25.78 -21.34
CA GLU A 956 -21.13 -26.95 -20.98
C GLU A 956 -20.35 -27.76 -19.94
N THR A 957 -20.73 -27.72 -18.66
CA THR A 957 -19.90 -28.28 -17.56
C THR A 957 -19.66 -29.78 -17.61
N PRO A 958 -20.60 -30.65 -18.07
CA PRO A 958 -20.35 -32.09 -18.16
C PRO A 958 -19.27 -32.43 -19.21
N GLU A 959 -19.35 -31.79 -20.38
CA GLU A 959 -18.36 -31.89 -21.45
C GLU A 959 -17.02 -31.27 -21.03
N TRP A 960 -17.05 -30.16 -20.29
CA TRP A 960 -15.86 -29.51 -19.72
C TRP A 960 -15.09 -30.44 -18.77
N HIS A 961 -15.79 -31.20 -17.92
CA HIS A 961 -15.15 -32.26 -17.14
C HIS A 961 -14.42 -33.28 -18.03
N ALA A 962 -15.04 -33.76 -19.12
CA ALA A 962 -14.39 -34.68 -20.05
C ALA A 962 -13.14 -34.06 -20.74
N ARG A 963 -13.16 -32.75 -21.04
CA ARG A 963 -11.96 -32.04 -21.56
C ARG A 963 -10.83 -31.99 -20.53
N LEU A 964 -11.14 -31.81 -19.25
CA LEU A 964 -10.13 -31.82 -18.17
C LEU A 964 -9.50 -33.21 -18.00
N ASP A 965 -10.29 -34.27 -18.06
CA ASP A 965 -9.82 -35.66 -18.07
C ASP A 965 -8.95 -35.96 -19.31
N GLU A 966 -9.33 -35.46 -20.49
CA GLU A 966 -8.52 -35.56 -21.72
C GLU A 966 -7.18 -34.83 -21.57
N ILE A 967 -7.15 -33.61 -21.02
CA ILE A 967 -5.90 -32.88 -20.74
C ILE A 967 -5.05 -33.63 -19.70
N ALA A 968 -5.66 -34.20 -18.66
CA ALA A 968 -4.96 -35.00 -17.66
C ALA A 968 -4.32 -36.25 -18.27
N SER A 969 -4.96 -36.85 -19.28
CA SER A 969 -4.42 -38.01 -20.01
C SER A 969 -3.11 -37.72 -20.76
N LEU A 970 -2.88 -36.46 -21.16
CA LEU A 970 -1.61 -35.99 -21.76
C LEU A 970 -0.43 -36.01 -20.77
N ARG A 971 -0.71 -36.12 -19.46
CA ARG A 971 0.26 -36.06 -18.35
C ARG A 971 1.17 -34.83 -18.43
N PRO A 972 0.61 -33.61 -18.47
CA PRO A 972 1.41 -32.40 -18.42
C PRO A 972 2.28 -32.36 -17.16
N ARG A 973 3.39 -31.64 -17.24
CA ARG A 973 4.17 -31.18 -16.08
C ARG A 973 3.73 -29.79 -15.63
N TYR A 974 3.32 -28.95 -16.58
CA TYR A 974 2.82 -27.59 -16.33
C TYR A 974 1.51 -27.36 -17.09
N VAL A 975 0.55 -26.71 -16.43
CA VAL A 975 -0.73 -26.31 -16.99
C VAL A 975 -0.76 -24.78 -17.03
N HIS A 976 -0.99 -24.24 -18.22
CA HIS A 976 -1.05 -22.80 -18.50
C HIS A 976 -2.51 -22.37 -18.70
N PRO A 977 -3.17 -21.85 -17.64
CA PRO A 977 -4.59 -21.47 -17.68
C PRO A 977 -4.81 -20.18 -18.46
N GLY A 978 -6.05 -19.93 -18.87
CA GLY A 978 -6.43 -18.67 -19.51
C GLY A 978 -6.56 -17.48 -18.55
N ARG A 979 -6.66 -17.75 -17.23
CA ARG A 979 -6.62 -16.76 -16.14
C ARG A 979 -5.91 -17.32 -14.90
N GLY A 980 -5.20 -16.46 -14.18
CA GLY A 980 -4.36 -16.84 -13.02
C GLY A 980 -3.01 -17.42 -13.42
N THR A 981 -2.11 -17.64 -12.46
CA THR A 981 -0.73 -18.08 -12.77
C THR A 981 -0.67 -19.52 -13.29
N THR A 982 0.32 -19.81 -14.11
CA THR A 982 0.78 -21.18 -14.42
C THR A 982 0.91 -22.03 -13.15
N GLY A 983 0.58 -23.32 -13.24
CA GLY A 983 0.73 -24.30 -12.16
C GLY A 983 1.06 -25.70 -12.66
N GLY A 984 0.96 -26.71 -11.80
CA GLY A 984 1.10 -28.12 -12.18
C GLY A 984 -0.25 -28.77 -12.53
N PRO A 985 -0.29 -30.11 -12.67
CA PRO A 985 -1.51 -30.85 -12.99
C PRO A 985 -2.63 -30.73 -11.95
N GLU A 986 -2.31 -30.31 -10.71
CA GLU A 986 -3.31 -30.04 -9.67
C GLU A 986 -4.29 -28.93 -10.03
N LEU A 987 -3.97 -28.07 -11.01
CA LEU A 987 -4.93 -27.09 -11.54
C LEU A 987 -6.13 -27.76 -12.23
N LEU A 988 -5.96 -28.93 -12.85
CA LEU A 988 -7.05 -29.67 -13.49
C LEU A 988 -8.04 -30.19 -12.44
N ALA A 989 -7.53 -30.79 -11.36
CA ALA A 989 -8.34 -31.25 -10.23
C ALA A 989 -9.10 -30.08 -9.56
N LYS A 990 -8.43 -28.95 -9.30
CA LYS A 990 -9.07 -27.74 -8.78
C LYS A 990 -10.19 -27.21 -9.69
N GLN A 991 -10.02 -27.30 -11.00
CA GLN A 991 -11.07 -26.91 -11.95
C GLN A 991 -12.26 -27.88 -11.91
N HIS A 992 -12.04 -29.20 -11.77
CA HIS A 992 -13.13 -30.15 -11.52
C HIS A 992 -13.87 -29.80 -10.22
N ASP A 993 -13.15 -29.58 -9.11
CA ASP A 993 -13.77 -29.27 -7.81
C ASP A 993 -14.58 -27.97 -7.85
N TYR A 994 -14.08 -26.93 -8.53
CA TYR A 994 -14.80 -25.68 -8.77
C TYR A 994 -16.09 -25.89 -9.56
N LEU A 995 -16.03 -26.56 -10.73
CA LEU A 995 -17.21 -26.82 -11.56
C LEU A 995 -18.25 -27.66 -10.79
N ARG A 996 -17.82 -28.71 -10.06
CA ARG A 996 -18.70 -29.51 -9.19
C ARG A 996 -19.35 -28.70 -8.08
N ALA A 997 -18.69 -27.68 -7.55
CA ALA A 997 -19.28 -26.80 -6.54
C ALA A 997 -20.33 -25.87 -7.14
N VAL A 998 -20.11 -25.36 -8.36
CA VAL A 998 -21.12 -24.61 -9.14
C VAL A 998 -22.35 -25.49 -9.39
N GLU A 999 -22.15 -26.67 -9.97
CA GLU A 999 -23.21 -27.65 -10.26
C GLU A 999 -24.03 -27.99 -9.00
N ARG A 1000 -23.37 -28.21 -7.86
CA ARG A 1000 -24.03 -28.48 -6.57
C ARG A 1000 -24.86 -27.30 -6.08
N ALA A 1001 -24.32 -26.08 -6.12
CA ALA A 1001 -25.01 -24.89 -5.62
C ALA A 1001 -26.27 -24.57 -6.45
N VAL A 1002 -26.18 -24.68 -7.78
CA VAL A 1002 -27.36 -24.57 -8.65
C VAL A 1002 -28.31 -25.74 -8.38
N ALA A 1003 -27.82 -26.99 -8.33
CA ALA A 1003 -28.65 -28.17 -8.10
C ALA A 1003 -29.42 -28.18 -6.78
N SER A 1004 -28.87 -27.60 -5.70
CA SER A 1004 -29.51 -27.50 -4.38
C SER A 1004 -30.67 -26.51 -4.33
N GLU A 1005 -30.66 -25.49 -5.19
CA GLU A 1005 -31.70 -24.47 -5.27
C GLU A 1005 -32.90 -24.87 -6.16
N GLY A 1006 -32.83 -26.05 -6.80
CA GLY A 1006 -33.95 -26.64 -7.53
C GLY A 1006 -34.23 -25.98 -8.89
N PRO A 1007 -33.32 -26.11 -9.88
CA PRO A 1007 -33.43 -25.45 -11.18
C PRO A 1007 -34.70 -25.87 -11.92
N LYS A 1008 -35.43 -24.86 -12.39
CA LYS A 1008 -36.74 -24.94 -13.07
C LYS A 1008 -36.90 -23.77 -14.03
N LEU A 1009 -37.86 -23.87 -14.96
CA LEU A 1009 -38.30 -22.78 -15.84
C LEU A 1009 -39.73 -22.33 -15.48
N PRO A 1010 -40.06 -21.02 -15.50
CA PRO A 1010 -39.14 -19.89 -15.69
C PRO A 1010 -38.11 -19.78 -14.55
N ARG A 1011 -36.98 -19.10 -14.84
CA ARG A 1011 -35.84 -18.96 -13.93
C ARG A 1011 -36.25 -18.23 -12.64
N ASP A 1012 -35.72 -18.69 -11.52
CA ASP A 1012 -35.93 -18.10 -10.19
C ASP A 1012 -34.68 -17.29 -9.83
N ASP A 1013 -34.66 -16.00 -10.22
CA ASP A 1013 -33.46 -15.16 -10.07
C ASP A 1013 -32.98 -15.06 -8.61
N ALA A 1014 -33.90 -15.00 -7.65
CA ALA A 1014 -33.57 -14.99 -6.23
C ALA A 1014 -32.93 -16.32 -5.75
N ALA A 1015 -33.15 -17.43 -6.45
CA ALA A 1015 -32.49 -18.71 -6.21
C ALA A 1015 -31.12 -18.81 -6.93
N VAL A 1016 -30.99 -18.21 -8.12
CA VAL A 1016 -29.69 -18.01 -8.78
C VAL A 1016 -28.76 -17.17 -7.90
N ASP A 1017 -29.26 -16.10 -7.26
CA ASP A 1017 -28.51 -15.27 -6.32
C ASP A 1017 -28.02 -16.04 -5.09
N ARG A 1018 -28.81 -16.99 -4.55
CA ARG A 1018 -28.38 -17.86 -3.44
C ARG A 1018 -27.33 -18.88 -3.87
N ALA A 1019 -27.47 -19.45 -5.07
CA ALA A 1019 -26.43 -20.28 -5.66
C ALA A 1019 -25.12 -19.49 -5.84
N LYS A 1020 -25.20 -18.25 -6.36
CA LYS A 1020 -24.06 -17.33 -6.47
C LYS A 1020 -23.40 -17.06 -5.12
N ALA A 1021 -24.17 -16.69 -4.10
CA ALA A 1021 -23.66 -16.43 -2.75
C ALA A 1021 -22.94 -17.67 -2.17
N THR A 1022 -23.50 -18.86 -2.40
CA THR A 1022 -22.89 -20.14 -1.98
C THR A 1022 -21.54 -20.39 -2.67
N ILE A 1023 -21.43 -20.12 -3.98
CA ILE A 1023 -20.19 -20.29 -4.76
C ILE A 1023 -19.12 -19.26 -4.32
N VAL A 1024 -19.50 -17.99 -4.10
CA VAL A 1024 -18.58 -16.94 -3.64
C VAL A 1024 -18.10 -17.22 -2.20
N ALA A 1025 -18.97 -17.73 -1.32
CA ALA A 1025 -18.59 -18.13 0.03
C ALA A 1025 -17.66 -19.37 0.06
N ALA A 1026 -17.77 -20.27 -0.93
CA ALA A 1026 -16.89 -21.42 -1.07
C ALA A 1026 -15.51 -21.08 -1.68
N TYR A 1027 -15.44 -20.03 -2.51
CA TYR A 1027 -14.21 -19.58 -3.18
C TYR A 1027 -13.95 -18.08 -2.98
N PRO A 1028 -13.78 -17.59 -1.73
CA PRO A 1028 -13.69 -16.16 -1.44
C PRO A 1028 -12.38 -15.51 -1.91
N ASP A 1029 -11.37 -16.30 -2.32
CA ASP A 1029 -10.12 -15.83 -2.89
C ASP A 1029 -10.09 -15.88 -4.44
N TYR A 1030 -11.22 -16.20 -5.09
CA TYR A 1030 -11.32 -16.24 -6.56
C TYR A 1030 -11.70 -14.86 -7.12
N ALA A 1031 -10.91 -14.38 -8.10
CA ALA A 1031 -11.19 -13.16 -8.83
C ALA A 1031 -12.42 -13.29 -9.76
N TYR A 1032 -12.95 -12.15 -10.22
CA TYR A 1032 -14.07 -12.05 -11.18
C TYR A 1032 -15.42 -12.68 -10.78
N PRO A 1033 -15.95 -12.47 -9.54
CA PRO A 1033 -17.28 -12.95 -9.17
C PRO A 1033 -18.42 -12.42 -10.06
N VAL A 1034 -18.18 -11.33 -10.81
CA VAL A 1034 -19.09 -10.79 -11.83
C VAL A 1034 -19.30 -11.73 -13.02
N PHE A 1035 -18.42 -12.71 -13.27
CA PHE A 1035 -18.65 -13.72 -14.31
C PHE A 1035 -19.80 -14.67 -13.94
N LEU A 1036 -20.12 -14.78 -12.65
CA LEU A 1036 -21.27 -15.56 -12.17
C LEU A 1036 -22.61 -14.90 -12.53
N ASP A 1037 -22.68 -13.56 -12.61
CA ASP A 1037 -23.90 -12.81 -12.96
C ASP A 1037 -24.39 -13.10 -14.39
N ILE A 1038 -23.48 -13.48 -15.28
CA ILE A 1038 -23.77 -13.84 -16.67
C ILE A 1038 -23.78 -15.37 -16.84
N GLY A 1039 -22.90 -16.07 -16.10
CA GLY A 1039 -22.71 -17.51 -16.21
C GLY A 1039 -23.75 -18.38 -15.50
N LEU A 1040 -24.15 -18.04 -14.27
CA LEU A 1040 -25.10 -18.86 -13.51
C LEU A 1040 -26.52 -18.85 -14.05
N PRO A 1041 -27.06 -17.77 -14.65
CA PRO A 1041 -28.33 -17.84 -15.35
C PRO A 1041 -28.35 -18.84 -16.50
N ALA A 1042 -27.28 -18.93 -17.28
CA ALA A 1042 -27.15 -19.92 -18.36
C ALA A 1042 -27.07 -21.36 -17.80
N GLU A 1043 -26.28 -21.56 -16.74
CA GLU A 1043 -26.15 -22.87 -16.10
C GLU A 1043 -27.47 -23.34 -15.46
N TRP A 1044 -28.19 -22.44 -14.78
CA TRP A 1044 -29.53 -22.71 -14.29
C TRP A 1044 -30.47 -23.16 -15.41
N GLU A 1045 -30.45 -22.47 -16.55
CA GLU A 1045 -31.31 -22.82 -17.69
C GLU A 1045 -30.92 -24.13 -18.37
N ARG A 1046 -29.66 -24.57 -18.32
CA ARG A 1046 -29.24 -25.93 -18.73
C ARG A 1046 -29.73 -26.99 -17.75
N MET A 1047 -29.47 -26.81 -16.46
CA MET A 1047 -29.90 -27.74 -15.42
C MET A 1047 -31.43 -27.84 -15.30
N ALA A 1048 -32.16 -26.79 -15.69
CA ALA A 1048 -33.63 -26.74 -15.72
C ALA A 1048 -34.27 -27.34 -16.99
N ARG A 1049 -33.48 -27.69 -18.02
CA ARG A 1049 -33.92 -28.37 -19.26
C ARG A 1049 -33.55 -29.85 -19.31
N THR A 1050 -32.67 -30.27 -18.40
CA THR A 1050 -32.14 -31.65 -18.28
C THR A 1050 -32.74 -32.42 -17.10
N ARG A 1051 -33.66 -31.78 -16.35
CA ARG A 1051 -34.52 -32.35 -15.30
C ARG A 1051 -35.98 -32.38 -15.77
#